data_AF-A0A0Q7JCQ7-F1
#
_entry.id   AF-A0A0Q7JCQ7-F1
#
_cell.length_a   1.000
_cell.length_b   1.000
_cell.length_c   1.000
_cell.angle_alpha   90.00
_cell.angle_beta   90.00
_cell.angle_gamma   90.00
#
_symmetry.space_group_name_H-M   'P 1'
#
loop_
_entity.id
_entity.type
_entity.pdbx_description
1 polymer ?
#
loop_
_entity_poly.entity_id
_entity_poly.type
_entity_poly.pdbx_seq_one_letter_code
_entity_poly.pdbx_strand_id
1 'polypeptide(L)'
;MIDVSNHGGYQMELIKADVTVVGGGIAGLCAAISAARQGLQVSLINDRPVLGGNASSEVRVHINGSAYLGNSPSYYAREGGLVEELKLKIFQYNPLYNKKLMLSLSDTVLFDMVYDEPNISLFLNTCVHETGMENGRIKWVEGLQLASERKFRFESRTYIDCSGDGVVGYQAGALFRWGREAKHEYKEDLAPEVADHYTMGDTILFQARNVEYSVPYRRPGFAYDITKLPFFESIRKGLNHRAFPRKINGLGGLWWLEYGGHMDVIANNEDIALELRKLVYGIWDYIKNSGEFDDVDNLILDYVCPVPGKRESRRFIGDHMLSQNDLTAKPHFEDAVSVGGWYMDLHAAKGIYDEGPATAWNFVPGLYNIPFRSLFSRNIPNLMFAGRNISATHVAFGSTRVMATCGCMGQAVGTAASLCLKYEVDPAAIVESHMGELQALLLRDGQTIVGLQEELDPYFADGLHIRASSQRSYANPHPTEAIPLEKGLCLVLPIQTSVAESVRIKIKNISEHSETLYVKLFGGDRKENYIPTSQLKDYSLAITAGHDDWITLDLGLEKPADDKIYIVLEGTERLAVYGNEEKLTGAVSFHYRPEVPSRLKKFNKSICFKDLLPSQNMYKPENVVNGYARPYGLPNGWISERTEGQEWLEFCWASPKNLDEIHLVFNSQLDLEHFDDPIEPLIQDYDVTLTLEDGTEKEINIRGNYLTLNKHKVDAKCVTRIRINFCATYGSPYHEVFAVKLFAPKNDK
;
A
#
# COMPACT_ATOMS: atom_id res chain seq x y z
N MET A 1 -49.60 4.38 32.87
CA MET A 1 -48.51 4.94 33.68
C MET A 1 -47.54 3.81 33.92
N ILE A 2 -46.42 3.81 33.22
CA ILE A 2 -45.31 2.88 33.50
C ILE A 2 -44.49 3.56 34.59
N ASP A 3 -44.31 2.87 35.71
CA ASP A 3 -43.53 3.33 36.84
C ASP A 3 -42.05 3.32 36.46
N VAL A 4 -41.46 4.52 36.36
CA VAL A 4 -40.09 4.77 35.91
C VAL A 4 -39.13 4.93 37.11
N SER A 5 -39.51 4.47 38.30
CA SER A 5 -38.81 4.77 39.56
C SER A 5 -37.52 3.97 39.82
N ASN A 6 -36.85 3.44 38.79
CA ASN A 6 -35.54 2.81 38.93
C ASN A 6 -34.53 3.32 37.88
N HIS A 7 -34.36 4.64 37.78
CA HIS A 7 -33.25 5.26 37.07
C HIS A 7 -32.04 5.40 38.00
N GLY A 8 -31.43 4.27 38.38
CA GLY A 8 -30.02 4.29 38.76
C GLY A 8 -29.23 4.75 37.54
N GLY A 9 -28.44 5.82 37.68
CA GLY A 9 -27.64 6.34 36.57
C GLY A 9 -26.79 5.25 35.91
N TYR A 10 -26.48 5.43 34.62
CA TYR A 10 -25.66 4.54 33.81
C TYR A 10 -24.59 3.80 34.64
N GLN A 11 -24.77 2.50 34.87
CA GLN A 11 -23.77 1.71 35.58
C GLN A 11 -22.53 1.60 34.69
N MET A 12 -21.38 1.99 35.22
CA MET A 12 -20.11 1.92 34.50
C MET A 12 -19.62 0.47 34.43
N GLU A 13 -19.47 -0.04 33.20
CA GLU A 13 -18.92 -1.37 32.92
C GLU A 13 -17.39 -1.30 32.81
N LEU A 14 -16.69 -2.03 33.68
CA LEU A 14 -15.23 -2.11 33.64
C LEU A 14 -14.77 -3.20 32.68
N ILE A 15 -14.04 -2.80 31.65
CA ILE A 15 -13.43 -3.69 30.66
C ILE A 15 -11.91 -3.66 30.88
N LYS A 16 -11.31 -4.84 31.02
CA LYS A 16 -9.86 -4.99 31.15
C LYS A 16 -9.31 -5.73 29.94
N ALA A 17 -8.23 -5.23 29.39
CA ALA A 17 -7.53 -5.84 28.27
C ALA A 17 -6.01 -5.60 28.43
N ASP A 18 -5.24 -6.24 27.56
CA ASP A 18 -3.82 -5.98 27.42
C ASP A 18 -3.60 -4.64 26.71
N VAL A 19 -4.39 -4.41 25.65
CA VAL A 19 -4.32 -3.23 24.78
C VAL A 19 -5.70 -2.67 24.49
N THR A 20 -5.84 -1.35 24.55
CA THR A 20 -7.00 -0.63 24.03
C THR A 20 -6.65 0.11 22.75
N VAL A 21 -7.34 -0.21 21.67
CA VAL A 21 -7.24 0.47 20.37
C VAL A 21 -8.49 1.34 20.17
N VAL A 22 -8.30 2.65 19.99
CA VAL A 22 -9.42 3.58 19.76
C VAL A 22 -9.44 4.02 18.31
N GLY A 23 -10.50 3.70 17.59
CA GLY A 23 -10.73 4.00 16.17
C GLY A 23 -10.72 2.75 15.31
N GLY A 24 -11.84 2.40 14.70
CA GLY A 24 -12.00 1.24 13.81
C GLY A 24 -11.63 1.50 12.35
N GLY A 25 -10.78 2.50 12.07
CA GLY A 25 -10.24 2.75 10.73
C GLY A 25 -9.25 1.67 10.30
N ILE A 26 -8.76 1.71 9.05
CA ILE A 26 -7.78 0.72 8.55
C ILE A 26 -6.55 0.60 9.47
N ALA A 27 -6.05 1.71 10.03
CA ALA A 27 -4.96 1.69 11.02
C ALA A 27 -5.33 0.92 12.30
N GLY A 28 -6.47 1.25 12.93
CA GLY A 28 -6.87 0.60 14.19
C GLY A 28 -7.32 -0.85 14.01
N LEU A 29 -7.93 -1.18 12.88
CA LEU A 29 -8.21 -2.55 12.47
C LEU A 29 -6.91 -3.37 12.40
N CYS A 30 -5.92 -2.87 11.66
CA CYS A 30 -4.63 -3.56 11.53
C CYS A 30 -3.87 -3.65 12.86
N ALA A 31 -3.95 -2.62 13.72
CA ALA A 31 -3.37 -2.63 15.05
C ALA A 31 -4.02 -3.68 15.96
N ALA A 32 -5.36 -3.76 15.96
CA ALA A 32 -6.08 -4.72 16.79
C ALA A 32 -5.81 -6.17 16.36
N ILE A 33 -5.86 -6.46 15.05
CA ILE A 33 -5.61 -7.80 14.50
C ILE A 33 -4.16 -8.23 14.76
N SER A 34 -3.18 -7.36 14.50
CA SER A 34 -1.76 -7.70 14.75
C SER A 34 -1.50 -7.96 16.23
N ALA A 35 -2.03 -7.13 17.14
CA ALA A 35 -1.93 -7.38 18.58
C ALA A 35 -2.60 -8.70 19.01
N ALA A 36 -3.80 -8.99 18.49
CA ALA A 36 -4.55 -10.20 18.81
C ALA A 36 -3.86 -11.48 18.31
N ARG A 37 -3.29 -11.45 17.10
CA ARG A 37 -2.50 -12.55 16.51
C ARG A 37 -1.20 -12.82 17.27
N GLN A 38 -0.66 -11.82 17.97
CA GLN A 38 0.46 -11.99 18.92
C GLN A 38 -0.01 -12.47 20.32
N GLY A 39 -1.30 -12.77 20.49
CA GLY A 39 -1.88 -13.38 21.68
C GLY A 39 -2.43 -12.40 22.73
N LEU A 40 -2.47 -11.10 22.43
CA LEU A 40 -2.97 -10.09 23.37
C LEU A 40 -4.50 -10.01 23.38
N GLN A 41 -5.09 -9.77 24.55
CA GLN A 41 -6.51 -9.39 24.69
C GLN A 41 -6.71 -7.92 24.30
N VAL A 42 -7.50 -7.67 23.26
CA VAL A 42 -7.65 -6.33 22.67
C VAL A 42 -9.08 -5.81 22.87
N SER A 43 -9.21 -4.57 23.37
CA SER A 43 -10.45 -3.80 23.23
C SER A 43 -10.34 -2.89 22.00
N LEU A 44 -11.10 -3.19 20.95
CA LEU A 44 -11.19 -2.34 19.75
C LEU A 44 -12.47 -1.48 19.85
N ILE A 45 -12.30 -0.17 19.99
CA ILE A 45 -13.40 0.78 20.20
C ILE A 45 -13.60 1.60 18.92
N ASN A 46 -14.83 1.68 18.43
CA ASN A 46 -15.19 2.50 17.27
C ASN A 46 -16.48 3.27 17.56
N ASP A 47 -16.49 4.55 17.21
CA ASP A 47 -17.59 5.48 17.50
C ASP A 47 -18.82 5.28 16.58
N ARG A 48 -18.70 4.45 15.55
CA ARG A 48 -19.72 4.23 14.49
C ARG A 48 -20.04 2.74 14.29
N PRO A 49 -21.13 2.41 13.55
CA PRO A 49 -21.58 1.03 13.40
C PRO A 49 -20.82 0.23 12.34
N VAL A 50 -19.93 0.85 11.57
CA VAL A 50 -19.09 0.18 10.56
C VAL A 50 -17.60 0.42 10.82
N LEU A 51 -16.78 -0.53 10.37
CA LEU A 51 -15.32 -0.44 10.40
C LEU A 51 -14.79 0.18 9.09
N GLY A 52 -13.51 0.52 9.07
CA GLY A 52 -12.80 1.04 7.88
C GLY A 52 -12.53 2.54 7.90
N GLY A 53 -13.18 3.30 8.80
CA GLY A 53 -12.94 4.75 8.92
C GLY A 53 -13.26 5.46 7.61
N ASN A 54 -12.32 6.21 7.02
CA ASN A 54 -12.56 6.83 5.71
C ASN A 54 -12.74 5.80 4.57
N ALA A 55 -12.27 4.56 4.74
CA ALA A 55 -12.44 3.50 3.77
C ALA A 55 -13.74 2.71 3.91
N SER A 56 -14.53 3.00 4.95
CA SER A 56 -15.84 2.40 5.16
C SER A 56 -16.85 2.79 4.07
N SER A 57 -17.96 2.07 3.98
CA SER A 57 -19.08 2.45 3.13
C SER A 57 -19.71 3.82 3.43
N GLU A 58 -19.48 4.39 4.63
CA GLU A 58 -19.97 5.71 5.05
C GLU A 58 -19.20 6.87 4.42
N VAL A 59 -17.93 6.67 4.03
CA VAL A 59 -17.03 7.73 3.55
C VAL A 59 -16.44 7.42 2.17
N ARG A 60 -16.21 6.13 1.86
CA ARG A 60 -15.90 5.59 0.52
C ARG A 60 -14.60 6.08 -0.12
N VAL A 61 -13.58 6.38 0.68
CA VAL A 61 -12.21 6.59 0.20
C VAL A 61 -11.57 5.23 -0.09
N HIS A 62 -10.91 5.08 -1.23
CA HIS A 62 -10.25 3.81 -1.57
C HIS A 62 -9.06 3.53 -0.65
N ILE A 63 -8.77 2.24 -0.44
CA ILE A 63 -7.54 1.78 0.21
C ILE A 63 -6.38 1.84 -0.80
N ASN A 64 -5.97 3.07 -1.11
CA ASN A 64 -4.81 3.36 -1.95
C ASN A 64 -3.53 3.41 -1.11
N GLY A 65 -2.40 3.29 -1.79
CA GLY A 65 -1.09 3.39 -1.17
C GLY A 65 0.03 3.68 -2.16
N SER A 66 1.18 3.13 -1.85
CA SER A 66 2.47 3.51 -2.40
C SER A 66 2.65 3.21 -3.88
N ALA A 67 1.81 2.36 -4.48
CA ALA A 67 1.82 2.11 -5.92
C ALA A 67 1.22 3.27 -6.74
N TYR A 68 0.60 4.26 -6.10
CA TYR A 68 0.15 5.51 -6.71
C TYR A 68 -0.65 5.26 -8.00
N LEU A 69 -1.66 4.38 -7.91
CA LEU A 69 -2.51 3.98 -9.04
C LEU A 69 -1.69 3.40 -10.21
N GLY A 70 -0.59 2.72 -9.92
CA GLY A 70 0.35 2.16 -10.89
C GLY A 70 1.34 3.17 -11.49
N ASN A 71 1.43 4.39 -10.95
CA ASN A 71 2.33 5.46 -11.43
C ASN A 71 3.51 5.72 -10.49
N SER A 72 3.73 4.87 -9.48
CA SER A 72 4.86 5.00 -8.58
C SER A 72 6.20 4.87 -9.31
N PRO A 73 7.22 5.66 -8.95
CA PRO A 73 8.59 5.47 -9.44
C PRO A 73 9.23 4.16 -8.96
N SER A 74 8.68 3.53 -7.92
CA SER A 74 8.98 2.16 -7.54
C SER A 74 7.99 1.23 -8.26
N TYR A 75 8.48 0.37 -9.15
CA TYR A 75 7.58 -0.49 -9.94
C TYR A 75 6.82 -1.48 -9.05
N TYR A 76 7.51 -2.07 -8.07
CA TYR A 76 6.92 -2.97 -7.07
C TYR A 76 6.66 -2.20 -5.78
N ALA A 77 5.69 -1.30 -5.81
CA ALA A 77 5.47 -0.36 -4.72
C ALA A 77 4.34 -0.75 -3.76
N ARG A 78 3.41 -1.64 -4.13
CA ARG A 78 2.28 -1.96 -3.25
C ARG A 78 2.74 -2.45 -1.88
N GLU A 79 2.02 -2.02 -0.84
CA GLU A 79 2.20 -2.44 0.55
C GLU A 79 2.07 -3.96 0.70
N GLY A 80 2.72 -4.50 1.73
CA GLY A 80 2.62 -5.90 2.12
C GLY A 80 1.75 -6.11 3.37
N GLY A 81 1.93 -7.25 4.00
CA GLY A 81 1.36 -7.57 5.32
C GLY A 81 -0.16 -7.63 5.33
N LEU A 82 -0.74 -7.19 6.43
CA LEU A 82 -2.17 -7.28 6.70
C LEU A 82 -3.00 -6.41 5.75
N VAL A 83 -2.41 -5.33 5.21
CA VAL A 83 -3.08 -4.50 4.19
C VAL A 83 -3.20 -5.25 2.87
N GLU A 84 -2.18 -6.02 2.49
CA GLU A 84 -2.25 -6.89 1.31
C GLU A 84 -3.30 -8.00 1.50
N GLU A 85 -3.29 -8.67 2.66
CA GLU A 85 -4.32 -9.65 3.04
C GLU A 85 -5.73 -9.06 2.95
N LEU A 86 -5.92 -7.85 3.49
CA LEU A 86 -7.18 -7.12 3.45
C LEU A 86 -7.62 -6.83 2.00
N LYS A 87 -6.73 -6.29 1.16
CA LYS A 87 -7.07 -5.94 -0.22
C LYS A 87 -7.44 -7.18 -1.05
N LEU A 88 -6.76 -8.30 -0.84
CA LEU A 88 -7.08 -9.57 -1.49
C LEU A 88 -8.40 -10.17 -0.99
N LYS A 89 -8.67 -10.14 0.31
CA LYS A 89 -9.96 -10.60 0.87
C LYS A 89 -11.11 -9.71 0.39
N ILE A 90 -10.91 -8.39 0.29
CA ILE A 90 -11.88 -7.47 -0.35
C ILE A 90 -12.12 -7.86 -1.80
N PHE A 91 -11.08 -8.11 -2.60
CA PHE A 91 -11.25 -8.48 -3.99
C PHE A 91 -12.03 -9.80 -4.15
N GLN A 92 -11.75 -10.78 -3.27
CA GLN A 92 -12.45 -12.06 -3.25
C GLN A 92 -13.96 -11.91 -2.95
N TYR A 93 -14.34 -11.02 -2.04
CA TYR A 93 -15.74 -10.80 -1.66
C TYR A 93 -16.45 -9.79 -2.58
N ASN A 94 -15.68 -8.83 -3.10
CA ASN A 94 -16.15 -7.71 -3.90
C ASN A 94 -15.17 -7.44 -5.07
N PRO A 95 -15.30 -8.18 -6.19
CA PRO A 95 -14.50 -7.95 -7.38
C PRO A 95 -14.83 -6.61 -8.08
N LEU A 96 -15.85 -5.87 -7.62
CA LEU A 96 -16.24 -4.56 -8.15
C LEU A 96 -15.86 -3.41 -7.19
N TYR A 97 -14.96 -3.65 -6.23
CA TYR A 97 -14.53 -2.65 -5.26
C TYR A 97 -13.98 -1.36 -5.90
N ASN A 98 -13.15 -1.46 -6.95
CA ASN A 98 -12.58 -0.28 -7.61
C ASN A 98 -13.63 0.53 -8.37
N LYS A 99 -14.74 -0.11 -8.75
CA LYS A 99 -15.92 0.56 -9.34
C LYS A 99 -16.81 1.20 -8.26
N LYS A 100 -16.43 1.14 -6.98
CA LYS A 100 -17.17 1.61 -5.80
C LYS A 100 -18.57 0.98 -5.70
N LEU A 101 -18.70 -0.25 -6.18
CA LEU A 101 -19.93 -1.04 -6.09
C LEU A 101 -19.79 -2.05 -4.95
N MET A 102 -20.94 -2.54 -4.46
CA MET A 102 -21.01 -3.62 -3.46
C MET A 102 -20.21 -3.34 -2.17
N LEU A 103 -20.07 -2.06 -1.77
CA LEU A 103 -19.26 -1.67 -0.60
C LEU A 103 -19.72 -2.30 0.72
N SER A 104 -20.99 -2.68 0.85
CA SER A 104 -21.46 -3.45 2.00
C SER A 104 -20.73 -4.79 2.14
N LEU A 105 -20.31 -5.43 1.04
CA LEU A 105 -19.50 -6.65 1.09
C LEU A 105 -18.06 -6.35 1.50
N SER A 106 -17.53 -5.19 1.13
CA SER A 106 -16.22 -4.74 1.60
C SER A 106 -16.22 -4.48 3.11
N ASP A 107 -17.30 -3.91 3.66
CA ASP A 107 -17.46 -3.76 5.11
C ASP A 107 -17.54 -5.12 5.81
N THR A 108 -18.24 -6.11 5.22
CA THR A 108 -18.30 -7.49 5.76
C THR A 108 -16.91 -8.09 5.91
N VAL A 109 -16.01 -7.87 4.94
CA VAL A 109 -14.62 -8.36 5.05
C VAL A 109 -13.92 -7.80 6.30
N LEU A 110 -14.13 -6.53 6.63
CA LEU A 110 -13.54 -5.92 7.82
C LEU A 110 -14.07 -6.57 9.09
N PHE A 111 -15.37 -6.91 9.13
CA PHE A 111 -15.97 -7.65 10.23
C PHE A 111 -15.43 -9.07 10.33
N ASP A 112 -15.37 -9.80 9.23
CA ASP A 112 -14.83 -11.17 9.21
C ASP A 112 -13.40 -11.18 9.76
N MET A 113 -12.55 -10.26 9.29
CA MET A 113 -11.17 -10.15 9.80
C MET A 113 -11.08 -9.83 11.30
N VAL A 114 -12.06 -9.14 11.90
CA VAL A 114 -12.10 -8.92 13.36
C VAL A 114 -12.65 -10.13 14.09
N TYR A 115 -13.74 -10.71 13.60
CA TYR A 115 -14.41 -11.84 14.26
C TYR A 115 -13.63 -13.15 14.15
N ASP A 116 -12.76 -13.28 13.13
CA ASP A 116 -11.80 -14.37 13.00
C ASP A 116 -10.74 -14.34 14.13
N GLU A 117 -10.59 -13.20 14.84
CA GLU A 117 -9.62 -13.02 15.92
C GLU A 117 -10.29 -13.11 17.31
N PRO A 118 -10.21 -14.26 18.01
CA PRO A 118 -10.96 -14.50 19.25
C PRO A 118 -10.52 -13.61 20.43
N ASN A 119 -9.34 -13.00 20.34
CA ASN A 119 -8.82 -12.12 21.39
C ASN A 119 -9.28 -10.65 21.23
N ILE A 120 -10.09 -10.32 20.21
CA ILE A 120 -10.63 -8.97 20.03
C ILE A 120 -12.04 -8.88 20.61
N SER A 121 -12.23 -7.97 21.56
CA SER A 121 -13.54 -7.47 21.97
C SER A 121 -13.85 -6.17 21.22
N LEU A 122 -14.85 -6.22 20.33
CA LEU A 122 -15.26 -5.10 19.50
C LEU A 122 -16.40 -4.28 20.13
N PHE A 123 -16.20 -2.97 20.27
CA PHE A 123 -17.17 -2.02 20.82
C PHE A 123 -17.54 -0.97 19.76
N LEU A 124 -18.59 -1.25 18.98
CA LEU A 124 -19.14 -0.33 17.98
C LEU A 124 -20.03 0.74 18.63
N ASN A 125 -20.27 1.84 17.92
CA ASN A 125 -21.10 2.96 18.37
C ASN A 125 -20.69 3.50 19.75
N THR A 126 -19.41 3.38 20.10
CA THR A 126 -18.88 3.72 21.42
C THR A 126 -17.94 4.92 21.27
N CYS A 127 -18.44 6.10 21.62
CA CYS A 127 -17.68 7.33 21.55
C CYS A 127 -16.81 7.50 22.80
N VAL A 128 -15.49 7.57 22.62
CA VAL A 128 -14.56 7.86 23.73
C VAL A 128 -14.61 9.35 24.06
N HIS A 129 -14.96 9.68 25.30
CA HIS A 129 -15.17 11.07 25.72
C HIS A 129 -14.26 11.53 26.86
N GLU A 130 -13.55 10.62 27.52
CA GLU A 130 -12.64 10.96 28.62
C GLU A 130 -11.47 9.98 28.71
N THR A 131 -10.29 10.49 29.07
CA THR A 131 -9.06 9.72 29.27
C THR A 131 -8.48 10.06 30.64
N GLY A 132 -8.39 9.06 31.51
CA GLY A 132 -7.88 9.21 32.87
C GLY A 132 -6.38 8.96 32.94
N MET A 133 -5.67 9.86 33.63
CA MET A 133 -4.22 9.79 33.80
C MET A 133 -3.84 9.43 35.24
N GLU A 134 -2.79 8.64 35.41
CA GLU A 134 -2.17 8.33 36.70
C GLU A 134 -0.65 8.30 36.54
N ASN A 135 0.08 9.07 37.36
CA ASN A 135 1.56 9.15 37.32
C ASN A 135 2.13 9.42 35.91
N GLY A 136 1.48 10.29 35.14
CA GLY A 136 1.91 10.65 33.78
C GLY A 136 1.60 9.61 32.69
N ARG A 137 0.88 8.54 33.02
CA ARG A 137 0.48 7.47 32.09
C ARG A 137 -1.03 7.41 31.97
N ILE A 138 -1.53 6.88 30.85
CA ILE A 138 -2.96 6.60 30.70
C ILE A 138 -3.30 5.42 31.60
N LYS A 139 -4.33 5.60 32.43
CA LYS A 139 -4.87 4.57 33.32
C LYS A 139 -6.14 3.93 32.78
N TRP A 140 -7.00 4.73 32.17
CA TRP A 140 -8.24 4.29 31.55
C TRP A 140 -8.70 5.25 30.44
N VAL A 141 -9.55 4.76 29.54
CA VAL A 141 -10.40 5.59 28.67
C VAL A 141 -11.87 5.25 28.91
N GLU A 142 -12.75 6.23 28.83
CA GLU A 142 -14.20 6.05 29.01
C GLU A 142 -14.96 6.24 27.71
N GLY A 143 -15.86 5.29 27.44
CA GLY A 143 -16.70 5.26 26.25
C GLY A 143 -18.18 5.30 26.59
N LEU A 144 -18.96 6.00 25.77
CA LEU A 144 -20.40 6.08 25.85
C LEU A 144 -21.04 5.46 24.59
N GLN A 145 -21.97 4.53 24.79
CA GLN A 145 -22.78 3.95 23.73
C GLN A 145 -24.24 4.42 23.91
N LEU A 146 -24.64 5.39 23.10
CA LEU A 146 -25.93 6.09 23.27
C LEU A 146 -27.13 5.18 23.03
N ALA A 147 -27.10 4.36 21.98
CA ALA A 147 -28.25 3.54 21.59
C ALA A 147 -28.60 2.45 22.61
N SER A 148 -27.61 1.93 23.31
CA SER A 148 -27.78 0.91 24.36
C SER A 148 -27.76 1.51 25.76
N GLU A 149 -27.54 2.82 25.88
CA GLU A 149 -27.42 3.50 27.16
C GLU A 149 -26.35 2.85 28.07
N ARG A 150 -25.18 2.53 27.50
CA ARG A 150 -24.06 1.88 28.23
C ARG A 150 -22.88 2.82 28.39
N LYS A 151 -22.22 2.74 29.54
CA LYS A 151 -20.95 3.42 29.83
C LYS A 151 -19.88 2.39 30.12
N PHE A 152 -18.72 2.60 29.54
CA PHE A 152 -17.58 1.69 29.68
C PHE A 152 -16.38 2.45 30.21
N ARG A 153 -15.60 1.79 31.06
CA ARG A 153 -14.23 2.19 31.40
C ARG A 153 -13.28 1.08 30.94
N PHE A 154 -12.34 1.42 30.09
CA PHE A 154 -11.36 0.50 29.52
C PHE A 154 -10.00 0.70 30.18
N GLU A 155 -9.54 -0.30 30.94
CA GLU A 155 -8.24 -0.33 31.60
C GLU A 155 -7.30 -1.29 30.86
N SER A 156 -6.18 -0.77 30.36
CA SER A 156 -5.16 -1.52 29.63
C SER A 156 -3.76 -1.07 30.01
N ARG A 157 -2.75 -1.90 29.76
CA ARG A 157 -1.35 -1.51 29.96
C ARG A 157 -0.90 -0.48 28.91
N THR A 158 -1.32 -0.70 27.67
CA THR A 158 -0.93 0.07 26.48
C THR A 158 -2.17 0.57 25.74
N TYR A 159 -2.08 1.80 25.21
CA TYR A 159 -3.15 2.44 24.44
C TYR A 159 -2.64 2.79 23.05
N ILE A 160 -3.47 2.53 22.03
CA ILE A 160 -3.18 2.86 20.64
C ILE A 160 -4.30 3.79 20.14
N ASP A 161 -3.95 5.05 19.88
CA ASP A 161 -4.88 6.01 19.30
C ASP A 161 -4.85 5.94 17.77
N CYS A 162 -5.93 5.43 17.19
CA CYS A 162 -6.20 5.35 15.76
C CYS A 162 -7.50 6.10 15.41
N SER A 163 -7.94 7.05 16.25
CA SER A 163 -9.27 7.68 16.15
C SER A 163 -9.38 8.66 14.97
N GLY A 164 -8.28 8.90 14.26
CA GLY A 164 -8.16 9.91 13.20
C GLY A 164 -7.95 11.31 13.75
N ASP A 165 -8.74 11.72 14.74
CA ASP A 165 -8.64 13.03 15.40
C ASP A 165 -7.74 13.06 16.64
N GLY A 166 -7.22 11.90 17.05
CA GLY A 166 -6.32 11.80 18.19
C GLY A 166 -7.03 12.05 19.52
N VAL A 167 -8.22 11.48 19.72
CA VAL A 167 -9.04 11.81 20.88
C VAL A 167 -8.37 11.42 22.21
N VAL A 168 -7.73 10.25 22.24
CA VAL A 168 -7.06 9.73 23.45
C VAL A 168 -5.79 10.52 23.69
N GLY A 169 -4.97 10.71 22.66
CA GLY A 169 -3.73 11.47 22.79
C GLY A 169 -3.98 12.92 23.22
N TYR A 170 -4.99 13.58 22.65
CA TYR A 170 -5.37 14.93 23.03
C TYR A 170 -5.82 15.01 24.50
N GLN A 171 -6.71 14.12 24.93
CA GLN A 171 -7.22 14.08 26.31
C GLN A 171 -6.14 13.68 27.32
N ALA A 172 -5.20 12.82 26.93
CA ALA A 172 -4.06 12.42 27.76
C ALA A 172 -3.00 13.53 27.93
N GLY A 173 -3.07 14.62 27.15
CA GLY A 173 -2.06 15.68 27.14
C GLY A 173 -0.81 15.33 26.32
N ALA A 174 -0.93 14.44 25.33
CA ALA A 174 0.15 14.19 24.38
C ALA A 174 0.43 15.45 23.55
N LEU A 175 1.71 15.73 23.30
CA LEU A 175 2.12 16.85 22.47
C LEU A 175 1.66 16.65 21.02
N PHE A 176 1.11 17.69 20.39
CA PHE A 176 0.67 17.65 19.00
C PHE A 176 0.92 18.98 18.28
N ARG A 177 0.88 18.93 16.95
CA ARG A 177 0.83 20.07 16.03
C ARG A 177 -0.53 20.15 15.35
N TRP A 178 -0.88 21.37 14.94
CA TRP A 178 -2.07 21.67 14.17
C TRP A 178 -1.73 22.66 13.06
N GLY A 179 -2.20 22.38 11.85
CA GLY A 179 -2.02 23.24 10.69
C GLY A 179 -0.69 23.02 9.97
N ARG A 180 -0.02 24.09 9.56
CA ARG A 180 1.22 24.04 8.76
C ARG A 180 2.38 24.63 9.53
N GLU A 181 3.47 23.87 9.63
CA GLU A 181 4.74 24.34 10.17
C GLU A 181 5.36 25.42 9.29
N ALA A 182 6.21 26.27 9.87
CA ALA A 182 6.96 27.26 9.09
C ALA A 182 8.13 26.59 8.37
N LYS A 183 8.45 27.05 7.16
CA LYS A 183 9.55 26.55 6.32
C LYS A 183 10.88 26.40 7.06
N HIS A 184 11.22 27.35 7.93
CA HIS A 184 12.48 27.35 8.67
C HIS A 184 12.54 26.33 9.82
N GLU A 185 11.41 25.81 10.31
CA GLU A 185 11.36 24.85 11.44
C GLU A 185 11.94 23.49 11.03
N TYR A 186 11.55 23.00 9.85
CA TYR A 186 11.97 21.69 9.32
C TYR A 186 12.77 21.77 8.01
N LYS A 187 13.04 23.00 7.52
CA LYS A 187 13.71 23.26 6.23
C LYS A 187 12.96 22.62 5.05
N GLU A 188 11.65 22.79 5.03
CA GLU A 188 10.77 22.20 4.02
C GLU A 188 10.39 23.23 2.97
N ASP A 189 10.79 23.00 1.72
CA ASP A 189 10.54 23.97 0.65
C ASP A 189 9.06 24.22 0.32
N LEU A 190 8.20 23.23 0.60
CA LEU A 190 6.76 23.29 0.35
C LEU A 190 5.96 23.88 1.51
N ALA A 191 6.59 24.07 2.68
CA ALA A 191 5.93 24.66 3.84
C ALA A 191 5.79 26.19 3.68
N PRO A 192 4.78 26.82 4.30
CA PRO A 192 4.62 28.27 4.27
C PRO A 192 5.76 28.98 5.02
N GLU A 193 6.03 30.24 4.68
CA GLU A 193 7.06 31.05 5.35
C GLU A 193 6.77 31.25 6.85
N VAL A 194 5.49 31.39 7.19
CA VAL A 194 4.99 31.54 8.57
C VAL A 194 4.02 30.41 8.85
N ALA A 195 4.14 29.81 10.03
CA ALA A 195 3.23 28.77 10.47
C ALA A 195 1.80 29.31 10.59
N ASP A 196 0.82 28.48 10.26
CA ASP A 196 -0.60 28.82 10.40
C ASP A 196 -1.43 27.59 10.76
N HIS A 197 -2.73 27.79 10.99
CA HIS A 197 -3.64 26.75 11.46
C HIS A 197 -4.44 26.08 10.34
N TYR A 198 -4.04 26.25 9.07
CA TYR A 198 -4.77 25.64 7.97
C TYR A 198 -4.41 24.17 7.82
N THR A 199 -5.42 23.33 7.68
CA THR A 199 -5.34 21.92 7.33
C THR A 199 -5.85 21.71 5.90
N MET A 200 -5.78 20.47 5.42
CA MET A 200 -6.45 20.04 4.20
C MET A 200 -7.97 19.91 4.39
N GLY A 201 -8.75 20.37 3.40
CA GLY A 201 -10.21 20.36 3.46
C GLY A 201 -10.83 18.95 3.45
N ASP A 202 -12.03 18.86 4.04
CA ASP A 202 -12.81 17.63 4.12
C ASP A 202 -13.68 17.46 2.87
N THR A 203 -14.07 16.22 2.56
CA THR A 203 -14.88 15.92 1.38
C THR A 203 -16.13 15.10 1.72
N ILE A 204 -17.24 15.32 1.01
CA ILE A 204 -18.39 14.40 0.99
C ILE A 204 -18.48 13.81 -0.41
N LEU A 205 -18.23 12.51 -0.51
CA LEU A 205 -18.38 11.77 -1.75
C LEU A 205 -19.84 11.41 -1.99
N PHE A 206 -20.19 11.19 -3.25
CA PHE A 206 -21.51 10.74 -3.67
C PHE A 206 -21.38 9.69 -4.76
N GLN A 207 -22.45 8.96 -5.07
CA GLN A 207 -22.47 7.93 -6.11
C GLN A 207 -23.58 8.19 -7.11
N ALA A 208 -23.21 8.22 -8.39
CA ALA A 208 -24.14 8.16 -9.50
C ALA A 208 -24.36 6.72 -9.94
N ARG A 209 -25.60 6.36 -10.28
CA ARG A 209 -25.96 5.05 -10.85
C ARG A 209 -26.91 5.23 -12.03
N ASN A 210 -26.70 4.46 -13.08
CA ASN A 210 -27.63 4.37 -14.20
C ASN A 210 -28.73 3.34 -13.91
N VAL A 211 -29.98 3.67 -14.24
CA VAL A 211 -31.15 2.79 -14.17
C VAL A 211 -31.80 2.66 -15.56
N GLU A 212 -32.78 1.78 -15.73
CA GLU A 212 -33.31 1.47 -17.07
C GLU A 212 -34.27 2.54 -17.64
N TYR A 213 -34.63 3.54 -16.85
CA TYR A 213 -35.64 4.54 -17.20
C TYR A 213 -35.25 5.94 -16.76
N SER A 214 -35.86 6.95 -17.38
CA SER A 214 -35.60 8.35 -17.03
C SER A 214 -36.08 8.67 -15.63
N VAL A 215 -35.25 9.33 -14.83
CA VAL A 215 -35.56 9.75 -13.46
C VAL A 215 -35.31 11.25 -13.32
N PRO A 216 -36.34 12.08 -13.07
CA PRO A 216 -36.14 13.50 -12.86
C PRO A 216 -35.46 13.77 -11.51
N TYR A 217 -34.70 14.86 -11.43
CA TYR A 217 -34.14 15.33 -10.17
C TYR A 217 -34.60 16.75 -9.88
N ARG A 218 -35.04 16.99 -8.65
CA ARG A 218 -35.37 18.32 -8.15
C ARG A 218 -34.38 18.70 -7.07
N ARG A 219 -33.62 19.79 -7.29
CA ARG A 219 -32.71 20.35 -6.28
C ARG A 219 -33.45 20.61 -4.95
N PRO A 220 -32.96 20.06 -3.82
CA PRO A 220 -33.48 20.39 -2.50
C PRO A 220 -33.35 21.88 -2.18
N GLY A 221 -34.30 22.44 -1.42
CA GLY A 221 -34.31 23.88 -1.11
C GLY A 221 -33.11 24.40 -0.32
N PHE A 222 -32.39 23.52 0.40
CA PHE A 222 -31.17 23.89 1.12
C PHE A 222 -29.92 23.94 0.22
N ALA A 223 -29.96 23.28 -0.94
CA ALA A 223 -28.79 23.12 -1.80
C ALA A 223 -28.54 24.36 -2.67
N TYR A 224 -27.27 24.59 -3.03
CA TYR A 224 -26.91 25.74 -3.84
C TYR A 224 -27.30 25.59 -5.30
N ASP A 225 -27.70 26.71 -5.89
CA ASP A 225 -27.59 26.89 -7.34
C ASP A 225 -26.14 27.20 -7.69
N ILE A 226 -25.36 26.16 -7.97
CA ILE A 226 -23.92 26.34 -8.14
C ILE A 226 -23.58 27.25 -9.33
N THR A 227 -24.49 27.42 -10.29
CA THR A 227 -24.32 28.31 -11.45
C THR A 227 -24.19 29.78 -11.06
N LYS A 228 -24.59 30.13 -9.84
CA LYS A 228 -24.54 31.49 -9.28
C LYS A 228 -23.36 31.71 -8.34
N LEU A 229 -22.56 30.68 -8.09
CA LEU A 229 -21.42 30.75 -7.19
C LEU A 229 -20.16 31.25 -7.93
N PRO A 230 -19.26 31.99 -7.25
CA PRO A 230 -18.12 32.63 -7.89
C PRO A 230 -17.14 31.64 -8.54
N PHE A 231 -17.04 30.41 -8.03
CA PHE A 231 -16.17 29.37 -8.59
C PHE A 231 -16.73 28.66 -9.83
N PHE A 232 -18.00 28.90 -10.20
CA PHE A 232 -18.70 28.10 -11.22
C PHE A 232 -17.98 28.07 -12.57
N GLU A 233 -17.55 29.24 -13.06
CA GLU A 233 -16.86 29.32 -14.35
C GLU A 233 -15.52 28.56 -14.34
N SER A 234 -14.84 28.48 -13.20
CA SER A 234 -13.61 27.69 -13.05
C SER A 234 -13.90 26.20 -13.22
N ILE A 235 -14.92 25.68 -12.53
CA ILE A 235 -15.25 24.24 -12.57
C ILE A 235 -15.88 23.83 -13.91
N ARG A 236 -16.70 24.69 -14.52
CA ARG A 236 -17.30 24.46 -15.85
C ARG A 236 -16.24 24.33 -16.94
N LYS A 237 -15.17 25.13 -16.84
CA LYS A 237 -14.02 25.09 -17.76
C LYS A 237 -12.96 24.05 -17.40
N GLY A 238 -13.13 23.31 -16.30
CA GLY A 238 -12.17 22.31 -15.85
C GLY A 238 -10.83 22.87 -15.37
N LEU A 239 -10.80 24.12 -14.90
CA LEU A 239 -9.57 24.79 -14.46
C LEU A 239 -9.13 24.28 -13.08
N ASN A 240 -7.86 24.49 -12.73
CA ASN A 240 -7.34 24.26 -11.37
C ASN A 240 -7.54 22.82 -10.85
N HIS A 241 -7.50 21.83 -11.76
CA HIS A 241 -7.78 20.42 -11.47
C HIS A 241 -9.20 20.12 -10.96
N ARG A 242 -10.14 21.05 -11.18
CA ARG A 242 -11.56 20.89 -10.83
C ARG A 242 -12.37 20.68 -12.10
N ALA A 243 -12.37 19.44 -12.60
CA ALA A 243 -13.10 19.07 -13.81
C ALA A 243 -14.13 17.98 -13.52
N PHE A 244 -15.29 18.07 -14.19
CA PHE A 244 -16.24 16.98 -14.23
C PHE A 244 -15.76 15.89 -15.19
N PRO A 245 -15.86 14.61 -14.82
CA PRO A 245 -15.56 13.53 -15.73
C PRO A 245 -16.61 13.48 -16.85
N ARG A 246 -16.19 13.12 -18.07
CA ARG A 246 -17.12 12.99 -19.22
C ARG A 246 -18.14 11.89 -19.03
N LYS A 247 -17.76 10.78 -18.37
CA LYS A 247 -18.66 9.67 -18.07
C LYS A 247 -19.12 9.80 -16.61
N ILE A 248 -20.40 10.12 -16.43
CA ILE A 248 -21.01 10.30 -15.11
C ILE A 248 -21.52 8.98 -14.53
N ASN A 249 -21.90 8.00 -15.36
CA ASN A 249 -22.34 6.70 -14.85
C ASN A 249 -21.21 6.03 -14.05
N GLY A 250 -21.50 5.65 -12.80
CA GLY A 250 -20.53 5.08 -11.89
C GLY A 250 -19.63 6.12 -11.19
N LEU A 251 -19.85 7.43 -11.40
CA LEU A 251 -19.13 8.48 -10.69
C LEU A 251 -19.32 8.34 -9.19
N GLY A 252 -18.26 7.95 -8.48
CA GLY A 252 -18.25 7.79 -7.04
C GLY A 252 -17.58 8.95 -6.29
N GLY A 253 -17.96 10.17 -6.67
CA GLY A 253 -17.58 11.41 -6.00
C GLY A 253 -16.47 12.18 -6.70
N LEU A 254 -16.22 13.39 -6.21
CA LEU A 254 -15.23 14.32 -6.75
C LEU A 254 -14.20 14.58 -5.66
N TRP A 255 -13.00 14.04 -5.80
CA TRP A 255 -11.95 14.13 -4.77
C TRP A 255 -11.55 15.58 -4.45
N TRP A 256 -11.73 16.51 -5.38
CA TRP A 256 -11.42 17.94 -5.24
C TRP A 256 -12.59 18.75 -4.65
N LEU A 257 -13.76 18.15 -4.45
CA LEU A 257 -14.90 18.81 -3.82
C LEU A 257 -14.70 18.81 -2.31
N GLU A 258 -14.05 19.87 -1.85
CA GLU A 258 -13.55 19.99 -0.49
C GLU A 258 -13.90 21.34 0.13
N TYR A 259 -13.91 21.38 1.47
CA TYR A 259 -14.12 22.60 2.25
C TYR A 259 -13.60 22.44 3.69
N GLY A 260 -13.37 23.55 4.39
CA GLY A 260 -13.21 23.56 5.85
C GLY A 260 -11.77 23.53 6.39
N GLY A 261 -10.76 23.31 5.55
CA GLY A 261 -9.36 23.25 6.01
C GLY A 261 -8.81 24.56 6.61
N HIS A 262 -9.45 25.69 6.37
CA HIS A 262 -9.11 26.98 7.01
C HIS A 262 -9.86 27.21 8.35
N MET A 263 -10.66 26.23 8.79
CA MET A 263 -11.45 26.24 10.02
C MET A 263 -10.91 25.19 11.00
N ASP A 264 -11.45 25.16 12.22
CA ASP A 264 -11.24 24.01 13.11
C ASP A 264 -12.13 22.85 12.63
N VAL A 265 -11.55 21.91 11.90
CA VAL A 265 -12.29 20.77 11.30
C VAL A 265 -12.91 19.82 12.33
N ILE A 266 -12.52 19.91 13.61
CA ILE A 266 -13.15 19.14 14.69
C ILE A 266 -14.33 19.92 15.24
N ALA A 267 -14.14 21.18 15.64
CA ALA A 267 -15.20 21.99 16.23
C ALA A 267 -16.30 22.36 15.23
N ASN A 268 -15.96 22.56 13.96
CA ASN A 268 -16.88 22.97 12.90
C ASN A 268 -17.32 21.81 11.98
N ASN A 269 -17.18 20.56 12.41
CA ASN A 269 -17.49 19.37 11.59
C ASN A 269 -18.89 19.43 10.96
N GLU A 270 -19.92 19.81 11.74
CA GLU A 270 -21.31 19.87 11.24
C GLU A 270 -21.55 21.02 10.25
N ASP A 271 -20.89 22.17 10.45
CA ASP A 271 -20.97 23.29 9.52
C ASP A 271 -20.31 22.95 8.18
N ILE A 272 -19.13 22.32 8.25
CA ILE A 272 -18.39 21.83 7.07
C ILE A 272 -19.22 20.78 6.33
N ALA A 273 -19.80 19.81 7.06
CA ALA A 273 -20.63 18.77 6.47
C ALA A 273 -21.88 19.37 5.78
N LEU A 274 -22.55 20.33 6.42
CA LEU A 274 -23.69 21.01 5.82
C LEU A 274 -23.29 21.74 4.53
N GLU A 275 -22.19 22.48 4.55
CA GLU A 275 -21.69 23.22 3.38
C GLU A 275 -21.39 22.28 2.21
N LEU A 276 -20.65 21.19 2.46
CA LEU A 276 -20.36 20.16 1.47
C LEU A 276 -21.64 19.52 0.92
N ARG A 277 -22.65 19.25 1.76
CA ARG A 277 -23.96 18.72 1.29
C ARG A 277 -24.64 19.70 0.36
N LYS A 278 -24.71 21.00 0.71
CA LYS A 278 -25.32 22.01 -0.17
C LYS A 278 -24.66 22.03 -1.56
N LEU A 279 -23.33 21.88 -1.58
CA LEU A 279 -22.54 21.83 -2.81
C LEU A 279 -22.78 20.54 -3.60
N VAL A 280 -22.74 19.36 -2.97
CA VAL A 280 -22.98 18.06 -3.64
C VAL A 280 -24.34 18.03 -4.33
N TYR A 281 -25.41 18.38 -3.63
CA TYR A 281 -26.76 18.39 -4.20
C TYR A 281 -26.94 19.46 -5.29
N GLY A 282 -26.21 20.58 -5.19
CA GLY A 282 -26.16 21.61 -6.22
C GLY A 282 -25.36 21.21 -7.46
N ILE A 283 -24.25 20.50 -7.28
CA ILE A 283 -23.45 19.91 -8.37
C ILE A 283 -24.26 18.85 -9.10
N TRP A 284 -24.98 17.98 -8.37
CA TRP A 284 -25.86 17.01 -8.99
C TRP A 284 -27.00 17.67 -9.77
N ASP A 285 -27.55 18.77 -9.27
CA ASP A 285 -28.53 19.58 -10.02
C ASP A 285 -27.97 20.06 -11.36
N TYR A 286 -26.75 20.61 -11.34
CA TYR A 286 -26.08 21.05 -12.56
C TYR A 286 -25.84 19.90 -13.54
N ILE A 287 -25.30 18.77 -13.06
CA ILE A 287 -25.09 17.57 -13.89
C ILE A 287 -26.39 17.10 -14.53
N LYS A 288 -27.48 17.05 -13.75
CA LYS A 288 -28.73 16.41 -14.16
C LYS A 288 -29.66 17.32 -14.97
N ASN A 289 -29.63 18.63 -14.73
CA ASN A 289 -30.65 19.56 -15.23
C ASN A 289 -30.10 20.69 -16.12
N SER A 290 -28.78 20.84 -16.29
CA SER A 290 -28.22 21.94 -17.11
C SER A 290 -28.35 21.75 -18.62
N GLY A 291 -28.46 20.50 -19.09
CA GLY A 291 -28.35 20.17 -20.51
C GLY A 291 -26.92 20.10 -21.05
N GLU A 292 -25.89 20.22 -20.19
CA GLU A 292 -24.47 20.21 -20.59
C GLU A 292 -23.84 18.80 -20.57
N PHE A 293 -24.56 17.78 -20.10
CA PHE A 293 -24.06 16.42 -19.92
C PHE A 293 -24.92 15.42 -20.70
N ASP A 294 -24.26 14.52 -21.42
CA ASP A 294 -24.91 13.46 -22.20
C ASP A 294 -25.35 12.29 -21.29
N ASP A 295 -26.39 11.58 -21.73
CA ASP A 295 -26.89 10.33 -21.11
C ASP A 295 -27.21 10.42 -19.61
N VAL A 296 -27.55 11.62 -19.12
CA VAL A 296 -27.85 11.84 -17.70
C VAL A 296 -29.28 11.50 -17.32
N ASP A 297 -30.21 11.39 -18.27
CA ASP A 297 -31.65 11.18 -18.03
C ASP A 297 -31.95 9.96 -17.14
N ASN A 298 -31.18 8.90 -17.30
CA ASN A 298 -31.32 7.65 -16.55
C ASN A 298 -30.41 7.56 -15.32
N LEU A 299 -29.66 8.62 -15.00
CA LEU A 299 -28.78 8.62 -13.84
C LEU A 299 -29.52 9.10 -12.58
N ILE A 300 -29.24 8.44 -11.46
CA ILE A 300 -29.70 8.81 -10.12
C ILE A 300 -28.51 9.14 -9.22
N LEU A 301 -28.76 10.01 -8.24
CA LEU A 301 -27.89 10.21 -7.08
C LEU A 301 -28.21 9.10 -6.07
N ASP A 302 -27.52 7.98 -6.21
CA ASP A 302 -27.79 6.74 -5.46
C ASP A 302 -27.37 6.84 -3.99
N TYR A 303 -26.28 7.57 -3.73
CA TYR A 303 -25.75 7.71 -2.37
C TYR A 303 -25.03 9.05 -2.18
N VAL A 304 -25.15 9.63 -1.00
CA VAL A 304 -24.33 10.75 -0.53
C VAL A 304 -23.77 10.36 0.83
N CYS A 305 -22.46 10.47 1.01
CA CYS A 305 -21.81 10.07 2.24
C CYS A 305 -22.38 10.86 3.44
N PRO A 306 -22.83 10.18 4.51
CA PRO A 306 -23.43 10.86 5.66
C PRO A 306 -22.41 11.67 6.47
N VAL A 307 -21.13 11.26 6.44
CA VAL A 307 -20.04 11.85 7.24
C VAL A 307 -18.97 12.43 6.30
N PRO A 308 -18.43 13.62 6.60
CA PRO A 308 -17.30 14.16 5.86
C PRO A 308 -16.04 13.30 6.04
N GLY A 309 -15.37 12.99 4.94
CA GLY A 309 -14.07 12.35 4.93
C GLY A 309 -12.98 13.35 5.30
N LYS A 310 -12.68 13.40 6.60
CA LYS A 310 -11.64 14.27 7.14
C LYS A 310 -10.25 13.86 6.69
N ARG A 311 -9.45 14.81 6.19
CA ARG A 311 -8.10 14.55 5.67
C ARG A 311 -7.00 14.74 6.71
N GLU A 312 -7.13 15.75 7.53
CA GLU A 312 -6.07 16.22 8.42
C GLU A 312 -6.68 16.83 9.68
N SER A 313 -6.07 16.57 10.82
CA SER A 313 -6.41 17.25 12.07
C SER A 313 -5.18 17.34 12.98
N ARG A 314 -5.20 16.71 14.16
CA ARG A 314 -4.06 16.71 15.09
C ARG A 314 -2.99 15.73 14.61
N ARG A 315 -1.75 16.20 14.51
CA ARG A 315 -0.56 15.36 14.28
C ARG A 315 0.25 15.29 15.56
N PHE A 316 0.40 14.10 16.15
CA PHE A 316 1.12 14.00 17.43
C PHE A 316 2.62 14.12 17.26
N ILE A 317 3.31 14.46 18.34
CA ILE A 317 4.76 14.57 18.38
C ILE A 317 5.31 13.30 19.03
N GLY A 318 5.96 12.48 18.20
CA GLY A 318 6.81 11.38 18.65
C GLY A 318 8.26 11.82 18.76
N ASP A 319 9.15 10.85 18.90
CA ASP A 319 10.58 11.12 18.99
C ASP A 319 11.21 11.50 17.66
N HIS A 320 10.57 11.15 16.55
CA HIS A 320 10.85 11.70 15.21
C HIS A 320 9.56 12.17 14.54
N MET A 321 9.60 13.38 14.00
CA MET A 321 8.53 13.92 13.18
C MET A 321 8.98 13.86 11.72
N LEU A 322 8.36 12.98 10.94
CA LEU A 322 8.72 12.82 9.52
C LEU A 322 8.53 14.14 8.76
N SER A 323 9.48 14.47 7.90
CA SER A 323 9.51 15.70 7.11
C SER A 323 9.60 15.43 5.61
N GLN A 324 9.29 16.44 4.79
CA GLN A 324 9.52 16.47 3.34
C GLN A 324 10.93 15.98 2.99
N ASN A 325 11.91 16.38 3.78
CA ASN A 325 13.31 16.01 3.59
C ASN A 325 13.53 14.52 3.79
N ASP A 326 12.86 13.89 4.76
CA ASP A 326 12.93 12.43 4.95
C ASP A 326 12.31 11.69 3.77
N LEU A 327 11.19 12.16 3.24
CA LEU A 327 10.49 11.53 2.11
C LEU A 327 11.26 11.68 0.79
N THR A 328 12.00 12.78 0.62
CA THR A 328 12.78 13.06 -0.60
C THR A 328 14.19 12.48 -0.54
N ALA A 329 14.90 12.67 0.57
CA ALA A 329 16.25 12.15 0.78
C ALA A 329 16.26 10.67 1.18
N LYS A 330 15.16 10.12 1.68
CA LYS A 330 14.98 8.71 2.03
C LYS A 330 16.16 8.16 2.84
N PRO A 331 16.41 8.72 4.04
CA PRO A 331 17.50 8.25 4.89
C PRO A 331 17.23 6.82 5.34
N HIS A 332 18.30 6.13 5.74
CA HIS A 332 18.16 4.85 6.43
C HIS A 332 17.69 5.09 7.87
N PHE A 333 16.62 4.39 8.26
CA PHE A 333 16.12 4.37 9.64
C PHE A 333 16.35 2.98 10.23
N GLU A 334 17.18 2.89 11.27
CA GLU A 334 17.45 1.62 11.97
C GLU A 334 16.18 1.05 12.61
N ASP A 335 15.24 1.92 12.99
CA ASP A 335 13.95 1.56 13.57
C ASP A 335 12.80 1.59 12.55
N ALA A 336 13.08 1.39 11.25
CA ALA A 336 12.03 1.30 10.23
C ALA A 336 11.04 0.15 10.53
N VAL A 337 9.73 0.42 10.42
CA VAL A 337 8.66 -0.57 10.69
C VAL A 337 7.55 -0.58 9.64
N SER A 338 7.54 0.40 8.75
CA SER A 338 6.51 0.54 7.72
C SER A 338 7.01 1.35 6.53
N VAL A 339 6.16 1.50 5.51
CA VAL A 339 6.50 2.20 4.26
C VAL A 339 5.40 3.15 3.82
N GLY A 340 5.80 4.21 3.11
CA GLY A 340 4.93 5.03 2.29
C GLY A 340 5.56 5.28 0.92
N GLY A 341 4.77 5.85 0.01
CA GLY A 341 5.22 6.13 -1.36
C GLY A 341 4.23 6.93 -2.20
N TRP A 342 3.12 7.40 -1.61
CA TRP A 342 2.22 8.34 -2.27
C TRP A 342 2.93 9.68 -2.48
N TYR A 343 2.50 10.45 -3.47
CA TYR A 343 3.03 11.80 -3.66
C TYR A 343 2.58 12.68 -2.49
N MET A 344 3.33 13.75 -2.16
CA MET A 344 2.88 14.70 -1.15
C MET A 344 1.79 15.59 -1.78
N ASP A 345 0.53 15.18 -1.63
CA ASP A 345 -0.64 15.84 -2.19
C ASP A 345 -1.23 16.88 -1.21
N LEU A 346 -0.87 18.14 -1.41
CA LEU A 346 -1.28 19.23 -0.54
C LEU A 346 -2.56 19.86 -1.08
N HIS A 347 -3.67 19.58 -0.40
CA HIS A 347 -4.99 20.06 -0.79
C HIS A 347 -5.23 21.52 -0.37
N ALA A 348 -6.01 22.23 -1.16
CA ALA A 348 -6.36 23.62 -0.88
C ALA A 348 -7.18 23.73 0.42
N ALA A 349 -6.72 24.54 1.38
CA ALA A 349 -7.38 24.70 2.68
C ALA A 349 -8.80 25.30 2.57
N LYS A 350 -9.06 26.16 1.59
CA LYS A 350 -10.41 26.68 1.30
C LYS A 350 -11.20 25.79 0.34
N GLY A 351 -10.59 24.71 -0.15
CA GLY A 351 -11.20 23.72 -1.02
C GLY A 351 -11.74 24.31 -2.32
N ILE A 352 -13.04 24.17 -2.57
CA ILE A 352 -13.68 24.68 -3.79
C ILE A 352 -13.66 26.22 -3.89
N TYR A 353 -13.52 26.92 -2.77
CA TYR A 353 -13.46 28.39 -2.73
C TYR A 353 -12.04 28.95 -2.90
N ASP A 354 -11.04 28.09 -3.11
CA ASP A 354 -9.67 28.52 -3.37
C ASP A 354 -9.48 28.92 -4.84
N GLU A 355 -8.77 30.03 -5.09
CA GLU A 355 -8.46 30.51 -6.44
C GLU A 355 -7.39 29.65 -7.13
N GLY A 356 -6.55 28.96 -6.36
CA GLY A 356 -5.49 28.09 -6.84
C GLY A 356 -5.97 26.68 -7.25
N PRO A 357 -5.03 25.79 -7.61
CA PRO A 357 -5.33 24.38 -7.87
C PRO A 357 -5.95 23.71 -6.65
N ALA A 358 -6.86 22.74 -6.88
CA ALA A 358 -7.45 21.96 -5.78
C ALA A 358 -6.40 21.20 -4.96
N THR A 359 -5.31 20.79 -5.59
CA THR A 359 -4.20 20.05 -4.96
C THR A 359 -2.89 20.32 -5.69
N ALA A 360 -1.81 20.43 -4.93
CA ALA A 360 -0.44 20.37 -5.45
C ALA A 360 0.11 18.95 -5.28
N TRP A 361 0.42 18.28 -6.39
CA TRP A 361 0.98 16.91 -6.40
C TRP A 361 2.50 16.98 -6.41
N ASN A 362 3.13 16.83 -5.24
CA ASN A 362 4.57 16.96 -5.12
C ASN A 362 5.24 15.58 -5.17
N PHE A 363 6.21 15.45 -6.08
CA PHE A 363 6.88 14.18 -6.38
C PHE A 363 7.60 13.61 -5.16
N VAL A 364 7.38 12.32 -4.91
CA VAL A 364 8.15 11.51 -3.96
C VAL A 364 8.93 10.45 -4.76
N PRO A 365 10.26 10.32 -4.58
CA PRO A 365 11.10 9.43 -5.39
C PRO A 365 10.95 7.96 -4.99
N GLY A 366 9.75 7.40 -5.14
CA GLY A 366 9.43 5.99 -4.82
C GLY A 366 9.15 5.76 -3.34
N LEU A 367 9.36 4.51 -2.89
CA LEU A 367 9.11 4.11 -1.50
C LEU A 367 10.07 4.77 -0.50
N TYR A 368 9.58 5.10 0.69
CA TYR A 368 10.35 5.51 1.86
C TYR A 368 9.92 4.72 3.10
N ASN A 369 10.84 4.55 4.06
CA ASN A 369 10.54 3.89 5.33
C ASN A 369 10.00 4.88 6.37
N ILE A 370 9.09 4.40 7.22
CA ILE A 370 8.55 5.12 8.38
C ILE A 370 9.18 4.51 9.65
N PRO A 371 9.89 5.31 10.46
CA PRO A 371 10.51 4.83 11.69
C PRO A 371 9.49 4.65 12.82
N PHE A 372 9.71 3.68 13.70
CA PHE A 372 8.82 3.38 14.82
C PHE A 372 8.69 4.56 15.78
N ARG A 373 9.76 5.35 15.92
CA ARG A 373 9.76 6.56 16.75
C ARG A 373 8.85 7.70 16.24
N SER A 374 8.24 7.55 15.06
CA SER A 374 7.14 8.40 14.57
C SER A 374 5.74 7.92 14.99
N LEU A 375 5.62 6.78 15.68
CA LEU A 375 4.36 6.10 15.98
C LEU A 375 4.03 5.99 17.48
N PHE A 376 4.78 6.69 18.33
CA PHE A 376 4.49 6.76 19.77
C PHE A 376 4.68 8.16 20.32
N SER A 377 4.02 8.44 21.45
CA SER A 377 4.06 9.75 22.09
C SER A 377 5.40 10.02 22.74
N ARG A 378 5.96 11.20 22.48
CA ARG A 378 7.18 11.67 23.15
C ARG A 378 7.01 11.84 24.67
N ASN A 379 5.79 12.14 25.15
CA ASN A 379 5.58 12.53 26.54
C ASN A 379 4.57 11.67 27.31
N ILE A 380 3.83 10.78 26.65
CA ILE A 380 2.89 9.85 27.29
C ILE A 380 3.43 8.42 27.11
N PRO A 381 4.05 7.81 28.13
CA PRO A 381 4.87 6.60 27.96
C PRO A 381 4.12 5.41 27.35
N ASN A 382 2.84 5.22 27.66
CA ASN A 382 2.07 4.05 27.19
C ASN A 382 1.11 4.35 26.04
N LEU A 383 1.38 5.40 25.28
CA LEU A 383 0.56 5.81 24.14
C LEU A 383 1.32 5.64 22.83
N MET A 384 0.78 4.78 21.97
CA MET A 384 1.11 4.73 20.54
C MET A 384 0.00 5.37 19.71
N PHE A 385 0.31 5.74 18.48
CA PHE A 385 -0.67 6.23 17.51
C PHE A 385 -0.32 5.79 16.10
N ALA A 386 -1.35 5.53 15.29
CA ALA A 386 -1.18 5.13 13.91
C ALA A 386 -2.33 5.64 13.04
N GLY A 387 -2.00 5.95 11.79
CA GLY A 387 -2.95 6.49 10.82
C GLY A 387 -2.75 8.00 10.63
N ARG A 388 -3.87 8.74 10.59
CA ARG A 388 -3.86 10.18 10.26
C ARG A 388 -3.36 11.10 11.39
N ASN A 389 -3.02 10.53 12.53
CA ASN A 389 -2.49 11.23 13.70
C ASN A 389 -0.99 10.94 13.93
N ILE A 390 -0.31 10.30 12.97
CA ILE A 390 1.15 10.06 12.96
C ILE A 390 1.95 11.34 13.24
N SER A 391 3.17 11.17 13.78
CA SER A 391 4.17 12.22 13.85
C SER A 391 4.83 12.52 12.50
N ALA A 392 4.25 13.50 11.79
CA ALA A 392 4.76 14.03 10.53
C ALA A 392 4.46 15.53 10.43
N THR A 393 5.29 16.31 9.74
CA THR A 393 4.98 17.69 9.32
C THR A 393 3.79 17.70 8.37
N HIS A 394 3.15 18.86 8.16
CA HIS A 394 2.04 18.98 7.20
C HIS A 394 2.41 18.50 5.80
N VAL A 395 3.63 18.84 5.37
CA VAL A 395 4.09 18.49 4.03
C VAL A 395 4.26 16.96 3.90
N ALA A 396 4.97 16.34 4.85
CA ALA A 396 5.16 14.89 4.84
C ALA A 396 3.83 14.13 5.03
N PHE A 397 2.94 14.69 5.84
CA PHE A 397 1.61 14.14 6.10
C PHE A 397 0.77 13.95 4.84
N GLY A 398 0.95 14.79 3.81
CA GLY A 398 0.33 14.59 2.50
C GLY A 398 0.59 13.19 1.93
N SER A 399 1.78 12.62 2.17
CA SER A 399 2.11 11.28 1.69
C SER A 399 1.75 10.16 2.67
N THR A 400 1.92 10.37 3.99
CA THR A 400 1.77 9.29 4.98
C THR A 400 0.30 8.96 5.33
N ARG A 401 -0.63 9.89 5.08
CA ARG A 401 -2.05 9.79 5.50
C ARG A 401 -2.91 8.84 4.67
N VAL A 402 -2.36 8.22 3.62
CA VAL A 402 -3.12 7.36 2.70
C VAL A 402 -3.43 6.02 3.37
N MET A 403 -4.58 5.44 3.04
CA MET A 403 -5.20 4.39 3.87
C MET A 403 -4.38 3.09 3.97
N ALA A 404 -3.69 2.67 2.90
CA ALA A 404 -2.82 1.49 2.96
C ALA A 404 -1.61 1.75 3.88
N THR A 405 -0.93 2.88 3.72
CA THR A 405 0.14 3.32 4.63
C THR A 405 -0.34 3.39 6.08
N CYS A 406 -1.55 3.90 6.32
CA CYS A 406 -2.19 3.90 7.64
C CYS A 406 -2.35 2.49 8.23
N GLY A 407 -2.78 1.52 7.42
CA GLY A 407 -2.90 0.13 7.84
C GLY A 407 -1.55 -0.49 8.22
N CYS A 408 -0.51 -0.26 7.42
CA CYS A 408 0.83 -0.76 7.72
C CYS A 408 1.40 -0.14 9.01
N MET A 409 1.15 1.15 9.27
CA MET A 409 1.49 1.76 10.57
C MET A 409 0.71 1.11 11.73
N GLY A 410 -0.57 0.80 11.50
CA GLY A 410 -1.40 0.06 12.44
C GLY A 410 -0.82 -1.30 12.81
N GLN A 411 -0.46 -2.11 11.81
CA GLN A 411 0.20 -3.40 12.03
C GLN A 411 1.50 -3.25 12.85
N ALA A 412 2.30 -2.22 12.58
CA ALA A 412 3.53 -1.96 13.32
C ALA A 412 3.29 -1.73 14.82
N VAL A 413 2.36 -0.82 15.17
CA VAL A 413 2.09 -0.50 16.59
C VAL A 413 1.38 -1.63 17.33
N GLY A 414 0.52 -2.41 16.65
CA GLY A 414 -0.12 -3.58 17.24
C GLY A 414 0.87 -4.70 17.55
N THR A 415 1.80 -4.99 16.63
CA THR A 415 2.91 -5.93 16.90
C THR A 415 3.81 -5.40 18.02
N ALA A 416 4.17 -4.12 18.02
CA ALA A 416 5.01 -3.53 19.06
C ALA A 416 4.37 -3.58 20.46
N ALA A 417 3.04 -3.50 20.56
CA ALA A 417 2.34 -3.63 21.83
C ALA A 417 2.61 -4.99 22.50
N SER A 418 2.76 -6.06 21.71
CA SER A 418 3.09 -7.39 22.25
C SER A 418 4.46 -7.44 22.90
N LEU A 419 5.44 -6.73 22.33
CA LEU A 419 6.79 -6.63 22.90
C LEU A 419 6.81 -5.73 24.14
N CYS A 420 6.05 -4.63 24.14
CA CYS A 420 5.89 -3.78 25.32
C CYS A 420 5.33 -4.57 26.51
N LEU A 421 4.39 -5.48 26.26
CA LEU A 421 3.85 -6.37 27.28
C LEU A 421 4.85 -7.45 27.69
N LYS A 422 5.44 -8.15 26.71
CA LYS A 422 6.41 -9.24 26.92
C LYS A 422 7.59 -8.80 27.80
N TYR A 423 8.13 -7.61 27.54
CA TYR A 423 9.30 -7.09 28.25
C TYR A 423 8.95 -6.14 29.39
N GLU A 424 7.65 -5.91 29.62
CA GLU A 424 7.16 -4.95 30.60
C GLU A 424 7.78 -3.55 30.45
N VAL A 425 8.02 -3.12 29.22
CA VAL A 425 8.52 -1.78 28.88
C VAL A 425 7.48 -0.91 28.16
N ASP A 426 7.81 0.35 27.97
CA ASP A 426 7.06 1.32 27.13
C ASP A 426 7.67 1.36 25.71
N PRO A 427 6.97 1.89 24.69
CA PRO A 427 7.39 1.82 23.28
C PRO A 427 8.78 2.39 22.99
N ALA A 428 9.20 3.46 23.69
CA ALA A 428 10.52 4.04 23.50
C ALA A 428 11.66 3.04 23.77
N ALA A 429 11.52 2.16 24.77
CA ALA A 429 12.52 1.13 25.09
C ALA A 429 12.62 0.02 24.03
N ILE A 430 11.56 -0.18 23.21
CA ILE A 430 11.61 -1.10 22.07
C ILE A 430 12.60 -0.59 21.02
N VAL A 431 12.65 0.73 20.79
CA VAL A 431 13.64 1.36 19.89
C VAL A 431 15.06 1.06 20.35
N GLU A 432 15.31 1.11 21.65
CA GLU A 432 16.65 0.97 22.22
C GLU A 432 17.16 -0.48 22.24
N SER A 433 16.28 -1.46 22.51
CA SER A 433 16.73 -2.82 22.86
C SER A 433 16.05 -3.95 22.09
N HIS A 434 14.95 -3.70 21.37
CA HIS A 434 14.11 -4.77 20.80
C HIS A 434 13.67 -4.54 19.35
N MET A 435 14.29 -3.60 18.61
CA MET A 435 13.90 -3.32 17.22
C MET A 435 14.10 -4.50 16.29
N GLY A 436 15.19 -5.25 16.41
CA GLY A 436 15.43 -6.43 15.57
C GLY A 436 14.31 -7.47 15.70
N GLU A 437 13.79 -7.68 16.92
CA GLU A 437 12.66 -8.58 17.14
C GLU A 437 11.35 -8.02 16.59
N LEU A 438 11.07 -6.73 16.77
CA LEU A 438 9.89 -6.08 16.18
C LEU A 438 9.90 -6.22 14.64
N GLN A 439 11.03 -5.92 14.02
CA GLN A 439 11.21 -6.04 12.58
C GLN A 439 11.10 -7.49 12.10
N ALA A 440 11.68 -8.45 12.81
CA ALA A 440 11.55 -9.87 12.48
C ALA A 440 10.09 -10.35 12.55
N LEU A 441 9.32 -9.93 13.57
CA LEU A 441 7.89 -10.25 13.67
C LEU A 441 7.09 -9.62 12.52
N LEU A 442 7.40 -8.37 12.17
CA LEU A 442 6.75 -7.67 11.06
C LEU A 442 7.04 -8.35 9.71
N LEU A 443 8.30 -8.68 9.42
CA LEU A 443 8.70 -9.40 8.20
C LEU A 443 8.07 -10.79 8.14
N ARG A 444 8.03 -11.52 9.26
CA ARG A 444 7.33 -12.81 9.38
C ARG A 444 5.85 -12.68 8.97
N ASP A 445 5.21 -11.57 9.36
CA ASP A 445 3.82 -11.28 9.01
C ASP A 445 3.66 -10.54 7.66
N GLY A 446 4.70 -10.56 6.82
CA GLY A 446 4.67 -10.04 5.44
C GLY A 446 4.72 -8.52 5.33
N GLN A 447 4.89 -7.78 6.43
CA GLN A 447 5.00 -6.33 6.41
C GLN A 447 6.18 -5.90 5.53
N THR A 448 5.93 -4.96 4.64
CA THR A 448 7.02 -4.35 3.86
C THR A 448 7.82 -3.39 4.75
N ILE A 449 9.12 -3.62 4.82
CA ILE A 449 10.14 -2.65 5.28
C ILE A 449 11.20 -2.60 4.20
N VAL A 450 11.32 -1.47 3.49
CA VAL A 450 12.19 -1.40 2.30
C VAL A 450 13.65 -1.62 2.68
N GLY A 451 14.28 -2.56 1.97
CA GLY A 451 15.71 -2.86 2.10
C GLY A 451 16.07 -3.70 3.33
N LEU A 452 15.11 -4.07 4.17
CA LEU A 452 15.36 -4.96 5.28
C LEU A 452 15.26 -6.42 4.83
N GLN A 453 16.30 -7.19 5.13
CA GLN A 453 16.41 -8.60 4.77
C GLN A 453 16.08 -9.46 6.00
N GLU A 454 15.23 -10.46 5.84
CA GLU A 454 14.96 -11.46 6.87
C GLU A 454 16.09 -12.49 6.91
N GLU A 455 16.61 -12.79 8.10
CA GLU A 455 17.65 -13.81 8.23
C GLU A 455 17.04 -15.22 8.21
N LEU A 456 17.57 -16.09 7.34
CA LEU A 456 17.28 -17.51 7.42
C LEU A 456 17.87 -18.07 8.72
N ASP A 457 17.04 -18.71 9.53
CA ASP A 457 17.48 -19.32 10.78
C ASP A 457 18.67 -20.28 10.53
N PRO A 458 19.82 -20.10 11.18
CA PRO A 458 20.98 -20.98 11.03
C PRO A 458 20.65 -22.46 11.23
N TYR A 459 19.65 -22.76 12.06
CA TYR A 459 19.13 -24.11 12.25
C TYR A 459 18.70 -24.77 10.93
N PHE A 460 18.04 -24.02 10.05
CA PHE A 460 17.60 -24.50 8.74
C PHE A 460 18.64 -24.30 7.65
N ALA A 461 19.55 -23.34 7.77
CA ALA A 461 20.60 -23.12 6.78
C ALA A 461 21.62 -24.27 6.73
N ASP A 462 21.90 -24.89 7.88
CA ASP A 462 22.87 -25.98 8.00
C ASP A 462 22.47 -27.22 7.20
N GLY A 463 23.31 -27.58 6.22
CA GLY A 463 23.13 -28.74 5.35
C GLY A 463 21.96 -28.64 4.38
N LEU A 464 21.42 -27.44 4.13
CA LEU A 464 20.28 -27.22 3.24
C LEU A 464 20.68 -27.32 1.76
N HIS A 465 19.93 -28.14 1.03
CA HIS A 465 19.96 -28.23 -0.42
C HIS A 465 18.59 -27.95 -0.99
N ILE A 466 18.49 -27.00 -1.92
CA ILE A 466 17.24 -26.63 -2.57
C ILE A 466 17.32 -27.02 -4.03
N ARG A 467 16.24 -27.60 -4.56
CA ARG A 467 16.10 -27.98 -5.97
C ARG A 467 14.74 -27.54 -6.48
N ALA A 468 14.66 -27.38 -7.79
CA ALA A 468 13.40 -27.14 -8.48
C ALA A 468 13.25 -28.10 -9.67
N SER A 469 12.01 -28.29 -10.12
CA SER A 469 11.71 -28.93 -11.42
C SER A 469 12.37 -28.22 -12.59
N SER A 470 12.33 -26.89 -12.56
CA SER A 470 12.84 -26.03 -13.63
C SER A 470 13.20 -24.64 -13.09
N GLN A 471 13.79 -23.81 -13.94
CA GLN A 471 14.10 -22.42 -13.66
C GLN A 471 14.01 -21.62 -14.95
N ARG A 472 13.25 -20.52 -14.95
CA ARG A 472 13.13 -19.63 -16.10
C ARG A 472 14.48 -19.07 -16.53
N SER A 473 14.75 -19.10 -17.82
CA SER A 473 15.82 -18.30 -18.42
C SER A 473 15.56 -16.79 -18.27
N TYR A 474 16.61 -16.00 -18.01
CA TYR A 474 16.51 -14.55 -17.94
C TYR A 474 16.55 -13.91 -19.34
N ALA A 475 15.47 -14.11 -20.08
CA ALA A 475 15.25 -13.57 -21.42
C ALA A 475 13.76 -13.39 -21.70
N ASN A 476 13.42 -12.55 -22.67
CA ASN A 476 12.08 -12.46 -23.24
C ASN A 476 12.17 -12.48 -24.78
N PRO A 477 12.39 -13.65 -25.40
CA PRO A 477 12.86 -13.75 -26.78
C PRO A 477 11.74 -13.87 -27.83
N HIS A 478 10.47 -13.81 -27.44
CA HIS A 478 9.32 -14.13 -28.30
C HIS A 478 8.60 -12.89 -28.83
N PRO A 479 9.03 -12.31 -29.97
CA PRO A 479 8.42 -11.09 -30.52
C PRO A 479 7.01 -11.36 -31.06
N THR A 480 6.04 -10.54 -30.66
CA THR A 480 4.67 -10.58 -31.22
C THR A 480 4.31 -9.31 -31.99
N GLU A 481 4.94 -8.18 -31.65
CA GLU A 481 4.62 -6.88 -32.26
C GLU A 481 5.86 -6.01 -32.43
N ALA A 482 5.92 -5.22 -33.50
CA ALA A 482 6.92 -4.17 -33.71
C ALA A 482 6.38 -2.81 -33.24
N ILE A 483 7.07 -2.17 -32.31
CA ILE A 483 6.68 -0.92 -31.66
C ILE A 483 7.57 0.22 -32.15
N PRO A 484 7.03 1.29 -32.78
CA PRO A 484 7.82 2.41 -33.26
C PRO A 484 8.61 3.13 -32.15
N LEU A 485 9.82 3.60 -32.48
CA LEU A 485 10.75 4.24 -31.53
C LEU A 485 10.65 5.77 -31.50
N GLU A 486 9.68 6.38 -32.20
CA GLU A 486 9.49 7.84 -32.24
C GLU A 486 9.29 8.46 -30.84
N LYS A 487 8.71 7.70 -29.89
CA LYS A 487 8.39 8.18 -28.54
C LYS A 487 9.43 7.82 -27.49
N GLY A 488 10.54 7.19 -27.88
CA GLY A 488 11.57 6.67 -26.97
C GLY A 488 11.03 5.56 -26.05
N LEU A 489 11.77 4.46 -25.93
CA LEU A 489 11.44 3.40 -24.99
C LEU A 489 12.63 3.07 -24.10
N CYS A 490 12.38 2.63 -22.88
CA CYS A 490 13.40 2.23 -21.93
C CYS A 490 13.15 0.78 -21.49
N LEU A 491 14.15 -0.08 -21.65
CA LEU A 491 14.19 -1.42 -21.06
C LEU A 491 15.07 -1.37 -19.81
N VAL A 492 14.54 -1.73 -18.65
CA VAL A 492 15.27 -1.81 -17.38
C VAL A 492 15.55 -3.27 -17.06
N LEU A 493 16.83 -3.60 -16.90
CA LEU A 493 17.31 -4.94 -16.60
C LEU A 493 18.08 -4.94 -15.28
N PRO A 494 17.60 -5.67 -14.25
CA PRO A 494 18.44 -6.10 -13.15
C PRO A 494 19.70 -6.82 -13.62
N ILE A 495 20.80 -6.59 -12.91
CA ILE A 495 22.14 -7.16 -13.14
C ILE A 495 22.64 -7.75 -11.83
N GLN A 496 22.92 -9.06 -11.81
CA GLN A 496 23.46 -9.77 -10.66
C GLN A 496 24.99 -9.77 -10.67
N THR A 497 25.59 -9.95 -11.85
CA THR A 497 27.05 -9.99 -12.05
C THR A 497 27.69 -8.62 -11.80
N SER A 498 29.01 -8.57 -11.63
CA SER A 498 29.73 -7.30 -11.42
C SER A 498 29.75 -6.40 -12.66
N VAL A 499 29.51 -6.97 -13.85
CA VAL A 499 29.51 -6.28 -15.14
C VAL A 499 28.36 -6.74 -16.02
N ALA A 500 27.95 -5.91 -16.96
CA ALA A 500 27.09 -6.25 -18.09
C ALA A 500 27.76 -5.77 -19.38
N GLU A 501 28.09 -6.73 -20.25
CA GLU A 501 28.89 -6.50 -21.46
C GLU A 501 27.98 -6.22 -22.66
N SER A 502 26.96 -7.04 -22.89
CA SER A 502 26.09 -6.88 -24.05
C SER A 502 24.72 -7.50 -23.86
N VAL A 503 23.75 -7.07 -24.66
CA VAL A 503 22.42 -7.69 -24.75
C VAL A 503 21.92 -7.61 -26.19
N ARG A 504 21.14 -8.60 -26.63
CA ARG A 504 20.49 -8.56 -27.94
C ARG A 504 19.07 -8.08 -27.83
N ILE A 505 18.71 -7.16 -28.73
CA ILE A 505 17.33 -6.67 -28.93
C ILE A 505 16.94 -6.84 -30.40
N LYS A 506 15.66 -7.07 -30.67
CA LYS A 506 15.18 -7.22 -32.04
C LYS A 506 14.65 -5.88 -32.57
N ILE A 507 15.26 -5.39 -33.64
CA ILE A 507 14.96 -4.11 -34.26
C ILE A 507 14.47 -4.33 -35.69
N LYS A 508 13.55 -3.48 -36.13
CA LYS A 508 13.07 -3.40 -37.50
C LYS A 508 13.29 -1.99 -38.06
N ASN A 509 13.83 -1.91 -39.27
CA ASN A 509 13.87 -0.70 -40.07
C ASN A 509 12.94 -0.87 -41.28
N ILE A 510 11.87 -0.08 -41.33
CA ILE A 510 10.87 -0.14 -42.41
C ILE A 510 11.17 0.83 -43.56
N SER A 511 12.26 1.60 -43.50
CA SER A 511 12.66 2.52 -44.55
C SER A 511 13.50 1.83 -45.64
N GLU A 512 13.58 2.49 -46.79
CA GLU A 512 14.47 2.14 -47.91
C GLU A 512 15.91 2.64 -47.71
N HIS A 513 16.21 3.27 -46.57
CA HIS A 513 17.49 3.88 -46.26
C HIS A 513 18.03 3.38 -44.91
N SER A 514 19.29 3.68 -44.62
CA SER A 514 19.82 3.42 -43.29
C SER A 514 19.23 4.44 -42.31
N GLU A 515 18.69 3.95 -41.21
CA GLU A 515 18.20 4.78 -40.10
C GLU A 515 19.20 4.75 -38.95
N THR A 516 19.17 5.76 -38.08
CA THR A 516 20.04 5.82 -36.90
C THR A 516 19.26 5.46 -35.64
N LEU A 517 19.68 4.39 -34.95
CA LEU A 517 19.23 4.05 -33.61
C LEU A 517 20.15 4.74 -32.60
N TYR A 518 19.58 5.54 -31.71
CA TYR A 518 20.29 6.14 -30.58
C TYR A 518 20.06 5.28 -29.33
N VAL A 519 21.15 4.94 -28.64
CA VAL A 519 21.14 4.14 -27.42
C VAL A 519 21.74 4.97 -26.29
N LYS A 520 21.00 5.10 -25.19
CA LYS A 520 21.48 5.73 -23.96
C LYS A 520 21.36 4.74 -22.81
N LEU A 521 22.43 4.60 -22.04
CA LEU A 521 22.50 3.71 -20.89
C LEU A 521 22.58 4.54 -19.62
N PHE A 522 21.72 4.21 -18.66
CA PHE A 522 21.72 4.83 -17.35
C PHE A 522 21.87 3.78 -16.24
N GLY A 523 22.27 4.25 -15.06
CA GLY A 523 22.16 3.55 -13.79
C GLY A 523 21.33 4.36 -12.80
N GLY A 524 20.89 3.71 -11.73
CA GLY A 524 20.21 4.35 -10.61
C GLY A 524 21.06 4.32 -9.33
N ASP A 525 20.53 4.96 -8.28
CA ASP A 525 21.15 5.06 -6.95
C ASP A 525 20.48 4.18 -5.89
N ARG A 526 19.22 3.76 -6.13
CA ARG A 526 18.38 3.08 -5.13
C ARG A 526 17.67 1.85 -5.67
N LYS A 527 17.83 0.74 -4.95
CA LYS A 527 17.41 -0.60 -5.37
C LYS A 527 15.90 -0.75 -5.49
N GLU A 528 15.12 -0.06 -4.67
CA GLU A 528 13.65 -0.07 -4.66
C GLU A 528 13.02 0.75 -5.80
N ASN A 529 13.81 1.56 -6.50
CA ASN A 529 13.33 2.50 -7.51
C ASN A 529 13.60 2.01 -8.93
N TYR A 530 12.81 2.54 -9.87
CA TYR A 530 13.03 2.46 -11.32
C TYR A 530 13.24 3.87 -11.87
N ILE A 531 14.22 4.58 -11.30
CA ILE A 531 14.57 5.97 -11.64
C ILE A 531 16.01 5.98 -12.15
N PRO A 532 16.25 6.30 -13.44
CA PRO A 532 17.60 6.55 -13.91
C PRO A 532 18.09 7.88 -13.34
N THR A 533 19.21 7.84 -12.61
CA THR A 533 19.79 9.04 -11.97
C THR A 533 21.11 9.46 -12.61
N SER A 534 21.82 8.53 -13.25
CA SER A 534 23.15 8.76 -13.83
C SER A 534 23.22 8.21 -15.25
N GLN A 535 23.50 9.06 -16.24
CA GLN A 535 23.82 8.59 -17.60
C GLN A 535 25.25 8.05 -17.62
N LEU A 536 25.40 6.81 -18.06
CA LEU A 536 26.67 6.07 -18.01
C LEU A 536 27.36 6.04 -19.38
N LYS A 537 26.59 5.89 -20.45
CA LYS A 537 27.09 5.75 -21.82
C LYS A 537 26.00 6.12 -22.82
N ASP A 538 26.37 6.69 -23.96
CA ASP A 538 25.49 6.86 -25.11
C ASP A 538 26.26 6.66 -26.42
N TYR A 539 25.57 6.15 -27.43
CA TYR A 539 26.13 5.91 -28.75
C TYR A 539 24.99 5.75 -29.78
N SER A 540 25.35 5.66 -31.06
CA SER A 540 24.40 5.40 -32.13
C SER A 540 24.85 4.27 -33.04
N LEU A 541 23.88 3.62 -33.67
CA LEU A 541 24.07 2.51 -34.60
C LEU A 541 23.31 2.81 -35.90
N ALA A 542 23.97 2.60 -37.04
CA ALA A 542 23.31 2.61 -38.34
C ALA A 542 22.57 1.28 -38.56
N ILE A 543 21.25 1.33 -38.67
CA ILE A 543 20.40 0.19 -38.97
C ILE A 543 20.09 0.20 -40.47
N THR A 544 20.60 -0.80 -41.19
CA THR A 544 20.47 -0.88 -42.65
C THR A 544 19.01 -0.92 -43.10
N ALA A 545 18.76 -0.45 -44.32
CA ALA A 545 17.44 -0.50 -44.95
C ALA A 545 16.85 -1.92 -44.90
N GLY A 546 15.57 -2.03 -44.54
CA GLY A 546 14.85 -3.31 -44.48
C GLY A 546 15.32 -4.31 -43.40
N HIS A 547 16.19 -3.92 -42.46
CA HIS A 547 16.61 -4.78 -41.35
C HIS A 547 15.42 -5.26 -40.51
N ASP A 548 15.35 -6.54 -40.15
CA ASP A 548 14.33 -7.12 -39.25
C ASP A 548 14.92 -8.32 -38.51
N ASP A 549 15.90 -8.06 -37.64
CA ASP A 549 16.61 -9.10 -36.89
C ASP A 549 17.20 -8.56 -35.57
N TRP A 550 17.76 -9.47 -34.78
CA TRP A 550 18.43 -9.24 -33.52
C TRP A 550 19.78 -8.54 -33.71
N ILE A 551 19.92 -7.34 -33.17
CA ILE A 551 21.19 -6.62 -33.05
C ILE A 551 21.77 -6.80 -31.64
N THR A 552 23.09 -6.63 -31.51
CA THR A 552 23.77 -6.62 -30.21
C THR A 552 24.02 -5.19 -29.78
N LEU A 553 23.58 -4.86 -28.56
CA LEU A 553 23.92 -3.60 -27.90
C LEU A 553 25.15 -3.80 -27.03
N ASP A 554 26.14 -2.95 -27.22
CA ASP A 554 27.34 -2.89 -26.38
C ASP A 554 27.04 -2.08 -25.12
N LEU A 555 26.85 -2.80 -24.01
CA LEU A 555 26.65 -2.18 -22.70
C LEU A 555 28.02 -1.73 -22.18
N GLY A 556 28.92 -2.68 -21.93
CA GLY A 556 30.26 -2.42 -21.41
C GLY A 556 30.25 -1.65 -20.08
N LEU A 557 29.34 -2.01 -19.17
CA LEU A 557 29.12 -1.31 -17.91
C LEU A 557 29.46 -2.17 -16.69
N GLU A 558 30.01 -1.53 -15.66
CA GLU A 558 29.99 -2.08 -14.30
C GLU A 558 28.57 -2.00 -13.73
N LYS A 559 28.25 -2.91 -12.81
CA LYS A 559 26.93 -2.96 -12.18
C LYS A 559 26.64 -1.64 -11.42
N PRO A 560 25.52 -0.95 -11.73
CA PRO A 560 25.15 0.28 -11.03
C PRO A 560 24.75 0.05 -9.56
N ALA A 561 24.70 1.13 -8.77
CA ALA A 561 24.44 1.07 -7.33
C ALA A 561 23.04 0.51 -7.00
N ASP A 562 22.06 0.71 -7.89
CA ASP A 562 20.72 0.16 -7.77
C ASP A 562 20.55 -1.25 -8.35
N ASP A 563 21.65 -1.89 -8.75
CA ASP A 563 21.71 -3.21 -9.40
C ASP A 563 20.99 -3.29 -10.75
N LYS A 564 20.69 -2.16 -11.44
CA LYS A 564 19.91 -2.15 -12.69
C LYS A 564 20.55 -1.28 -13.77
N ILE A 565 20.42 -1.73 -15.03
CA ILE A 565 20.77 -0.93 -16.21
C ILE A 565 19.49 -0.51 -16.93
N TYR A 566 19.43 0.76 -17.30
CA TYR A 566 18.33 1.37 -18.05
C TYR A 566 18.79 1.59 -19.49
N ILE A 567 18.24 0.86 -20.43
CA ILE A 567 18.59 0.89 -21.85
C ILE A 567 17.50 1.68 -22.58
N VAL A 568 17.80 2.92 -22.91
CA VAL A 568 16.92 3.79 -23.67
C VAL A 568 17.22 3.64 -25.16
N LEU A 569 16.17 3.42 -25.95
CA LEU A 569 16.17 3.26 -27.39
C LEU A 569 15.36 4.40 -28.01
N GLU A 570 16.00 5.21 -28.85
CA GLU A 570 15.38 6.32 -29.58
C GLU A 570 15.66 6.20 -31.07
N GLY A 571 14.67 6.52 -31.89
CA GLY A 571 14.77 6.45 -33.34
C GLY A 571 13.64 7.21 -34.01
N THR A 572 13.63 7.19 -35.34
CA THR A 572 12.52 7.75 -36.12
C THR A 572 11.29 6.82 -36.05
N GLU A 573 10.15 7.29 -36.56
CA GLU A 573 8.95 6.45 -36.79
C GLU A 573 9.22 5.23 -37.70
N ARG A 574 10.35 5.24 -38.42
CA ARG A 574 10.77 4.16 -39.34
C ARG A 574 11.58 3.07 -38.65
N LEU A 575 11.98 3.28 -37.40
CA LEU A 575 12.57 2.26 -36.55
C LEU A 575 11.55 1.75 -35.54
N ALA A 576 11.51 0.43 -35.36
CA ALA A 576 10.70 -0.22 -34.36
C ALA A 576 11.50 -1.26 -33.58
N VAL A 577 11.21 -1.40 -32.29
CA VAL A 577 11.70 -2.49 -31.45
C VAL A 577 10.58 -3.51 -31.26
N TYR A 578 10.92 -4.80 -31.24
CA TYR A 578 9.92 -5.81 -30.96
C TYR A 578 9.61 -5.93 -29.47
N GLY A 579 8.34 -6.16 -29.16
CA GLY A 579 7.85 -6.48 -27.83
C GLY A 579 6.75 -7.54 -27.84
N ASN A 580 6.28 -7.86 -26.64
CA ASN A 580 5.14 -8.74 -26.39
C ASN A 580 4.42 -8.34 -25.09
N GLU A 581 3.40 -9.11 -24.71
CA GLU A 581 2.62 -8.90 -23.48
C GLU A 581 3.18 -9.69 -22.29
N GLU A 582 4.17 -10.56 -22.51
CA GLU A 582 4.73 -11.40 -21.47
C GLU A 582 5.60 -10.58 -20.52
N LYS A 583 5.20 -10.51 -19.25
CA LYS A 583 5.96 -9.81 -18.21
C LYS A 583 7.02 -10.72 -17.60
N LEU A 584 8.11 -10.10 -17.16
CA LEU A 584 9.23 -10.77 -16.53
C LEU A 584 9.56 -10.06 -15.22
N THR A 585 9.37 -10.71 -14.08
CA THR A 585 9.55 -10.09 -12.76
C THR A 585 10.97 -9.54 -12.59
N GLY A 586 11.09 -8.24 -12.34
CA GLY A 586 12.32 -7.47 -12.24
C GLY A 586 12.69 -6.70 -13.51
N ALA A 587 12.47 -7.28 -14.69
CA ALA A 587 12.78 -6.67 -15.99
C ALA A 587 11.56 -5.96 -16.56
N VAL A 588 11.65 -4.63 -16.71
CA VAL A 588 10.48 -3.78 -16.96
C VAL A 588 10.73 -2.84 -18.13
N SER A 589 9.73 -2.61 -18.95
CA SER A 589 9.77 -1.62 -20.03
C SER A 589 8.94 -0.38 -19.70
N PHE A 590 9.41 0.77 -20.18
CA PHE A 590 8.78 2.07 -19.96
C PHE A 590 8.80 2.91 -21.23
N HIS A 591 7.89 3.88 -21.31
CA HIS A 591 8.07 5.03 -22.18
C HIS A 591 9.14 5.96 -21.59
N TYR A 592 10.04 6.41 -22.45
CA TYR A 592 11.09 7.36 -22.09
C TYR A 592 10.72 8.78 -22.54
N ARG A 593 11.11 9.78 -21.75
CA ARG A 593 10.87 11.20 -22.02
C ARG A 593 12.15 11.99 -21.81
N PRO A 594 12.83 12.41 -22.89
CA PRO A 594 14.11 13.14 -22.79
C PRO A 594 14.03 14.40 -21.92
N GLU A 595 12.89 15.06 -21.88
CA GLU A 595 12.64 16.26 -21.10
C GLU A 595 12.62 16.01 -19.59
N VAL A 596 12.28 14.79 -19.15
CA VAL A 596 12.32 14.39 -17.74
C VAL A 596 12.77 12.92 -17.61
N PRO A 597 14.07 12.63 -17.80
CA PRO A 597 14.60 11.25 -17.85
C PRO A 597 14.29 10.43 -16.60
N SER A 598 14.23 11.08 -15.44
CA SER A 598 13.94 10.47 -14.13
C SER A 598 12.47 10.10 -13.92
N ARG A 599 11.56 10.42 -14.86
CA ARG A 599 10.12 10.10 -14.78
C ARG A 599 9.70 9.17 -15.90
N LEU A 600 10.15 7.92 -15.79
CA LEU A 600 9.71 6.84 -16.66
C LEU A 600 8.20 6.60 -16.52
N LYS A 601 7.50 6.40 -17.64
CA LYS A 601 6.06 6.11 -17.64
C LYS A 601 5.82 4.64 -17.95
N LYS A 602 4.98 3.98 -17.15
CA LYS A 602 4.62 2.56 -17.32
C LYS A 602 4.22 2.27 -18.77
N PHE A 603 4.81 1.22 -19.32
CA PHE A 603 4.48 0.69 -20.65
C PHE A 603 3.88 -0.71 -20.46
N ASN A 604 2.73 -0.97 -21.09
CA ASN A 604 1.95 -2.19 -20.85
C ASN A 604 2.49 -3.42 -21.62
N LYS A 605 3.60 -3.27 -22.34
CA LYS A 605 4.28 -4.33 -23.09
C LYS A 605 5.72 -4.45 -22.61
N SER A 606 6.32 -5.60 -22.88
CA SER A 606 7.73 -5.87 -22.59
C SER A 606 8.54 -5.84 -23.88
N ILE A 607 9.64 -5.09 -23.89
CA ILE A 607 10.62 -5.15 -24.98
C ILE A 607 11.28 -6.52 -24.98
N CYS A 608 11.38 -7.13 -26.16
CA CYS A 608 12.03 -8.43 -26.34
C CYS A 608 13.55 -8.30 -26.24
N PHE A 609 14.17 -9.16 -25.43
CA PHE A 609 15.62 -9.23 -25.27
C PHE A 609 16.08 -10.68 -25.07
N LYS A 610 17.34 -10.94 -25.39
CA LYS A 610 18.02 -12.22 -25.11
C LYS A 610 19.53 -12.03 -25.05
N ASP A 611 20.24 -13.09 -24.67
CA ASP A 611 21.71 -13.14 -24.67
C ASP A 611 22.32 -11.97 -23.90
N LEU A 612 21.78 -11.65 -22.70
CA LEU A 612 22.43 -10.71 -21.78
C LEU A 612 23.70 -11.37 -21.23
N LEU A 613 24.85 -10.78 -21.53
CA LEU A 613 26.17 -11.29 -21.19
C LEU A 613 26.88 -10.39 -20.17
N PRO A 614 27.57 -10.96 -19.18
CA PRO A 614 27.59 -12.38 -18.81
C PRO A 614 26.18 -12.88 -18.43
N SER A 615 25.96 -14.19 -18.48
CA SER A 615 24.65 -14.77 -18.16
C SER A 615 24.23 -14.44 -16.73
N GLN A 616 22.97 -14.06 -16.54
CA GLN A 616 22.40 -13.70 -15.25
C GLN A 616 21.59 -14.87 -14.68
N ASN A 617 21.84 -15.24 -13.43
CA ASN A 617 21.13 -16.33 -12.76
C ASN A 617 20.06 -15.80 -11.80
N MET A 618 18.99 -15.23 -12.38
CA MET A 618 18.03 -14.38 -11.66
C MET A 618 16.96 -15.13 -10.87
N TYR A 619 16.60 -16.36 -11.26
CA TYR A 619 15.41 -17.05 -10.74
C TYR A 619 15.69 -18.39 -10.06
N LYS A 620 16.93 -18.57 -9.59
CA LYS A 620 17.36 -19.81 -8.96
C LYS A 620 16.55 -20.17 -7.71
N PRO A 621 16.38 -21.47 -7.40
CA PRO A 621 15.59 -21.92 -6.26
C PRO A 621 16.06 -21.36 -4.91
N GLU A 622 17.37 -21.09 -4.75
CA GLU A 622 17.91 -20.56 -3.49
C GLU A 622 17.44 -19.13 -3.19
N ASN A 623 16.88 -18.41 -4.17
CA ASN A 623 16.34 -17.08 -3.94
C ASN A 623 15.17 -17.08 -2.96
N VAL A 624 14.40 -18.17 -2.86
CA VAL A 624 13.23 -18.23 -1.96
C VAL A 624 13.60 -18.22 -0.47
N VAL A 625 14.88 -18.38 -0.13
CA VAL A 625 15.38 -18.30 1.25
C VAL A 625 16.40 -17.18 1.42
N ASN A 626 16.49 -16.25 0.45
CA ASN A 626 17.49 -15.18 0.49
C ASN A 626 17.10 -14.01 1.42
N GLY A 627 15.95 -14.08 2.09
CA GLY A 627 15.49 -13.08 3.05
C GLY A 627 14.66 -11.94 2.47
N TYR A 628 14.49 -11.86 1.15
CA TYR A 628 13.58 -10.91 0.53
C TYR A 628 12.29 -11.60 0.10
N ALA A 629 11.15 -11.03 0.46
CA ALA A 629 9.82 -11.52 0.07
C ALA A 629 9.23 -10.74 -1.12
N ARG A 630 10.06 -9.99 -1.84
CA ARG A 630 9.69 -9.15 -2.97
C ARG A 630 10.92 -8.72 -3.80
N PRO A 631 10.73 -8.17 -5.02
CA PRO A 631 11.82 -7.54 -5.74
C PRO A 631 12.43 -6.34 -5.00
N TYR A 632 13.76 -6.31 -4.90
CA TYR A 632 14.56 -5.22 -4.34
C TYR A 632 15.94 -5.23 -4.98
N GLY A 633 16.17 -4.34 -5.94
CA GLY A 633 17.33 -4.36 -6.85
C GLY A 633 17.25 -5.50 -7.86
N LEU A 634 17.16 -6.73 -7.36
CA LEU A 634 16.97 -7.98 -8.10
C LEU A 634 15.54 -8.51 -7.94
N PRO A 635 15.11 -9.51 -8.76
CA PRO A 635 13.77 -10.12 -8.64
C PRO A 635 13.52 -10.85 -7.31
N ASN A 636 14.56 -11.42 -6.71
CA ASN A 636 14.53 -12.11 -5.41
C ASN A 636 13.43 -13.19 -5.28
N GLY A 637 13.29 -14.05 -6.29
CA GLY A 637 12.37 -15.17 -6.24
C GLY A 637 12.80 -16.30 -7.15
N TRP A 638 12.14 -17.45 -7.00
CA TRP A 638 12.19 -18.54 -7.97
C TRP A 638 11.02 -18.41 -8.95
N ILE A 639 11.30 -18.66 -10.23
CA ILE A 639 10.32 -18.67 -11.31
C ILE A 639 10.57 -19.92 -12.16
N SER A 640 9.53 -20.71 -12.39
CA SER A 640 9.61 -21.90 -13.25
C SER A 640 9.85 -21.54 -14.71
N GLU A 641 10.31 -22.49 -15.51
CA GLU A 641 10.14 -22.41 -16.96
C GLU A 641 8.66 -22.33 -17.35
N ARG A 642 8.41 -21.97 -18.61
CA ARG A 642 7.05 -21.94 -19.17
C ARG A 642 6.47 -23.35 -19.18
N THR A 643 5.32 -23.54 -18.54
CA THR A 643 4.68 -24.86 -18.42
C THR A 643 3.16 -24.77 -18.35
N GLU A 644 2.48 -25.83 -18.75
CA GLU A 644 1.06 -26.09 -18.46
C GLU A 644 0.89 -27.15 -17.36
N GLY A 645 2.01 -27.72 -16.89
CA GLY A 645 2.04 -28.78 -15.91
C GLY A 645 2.44 -28.32 -14.51
N GLN A 646 2.55 -29.28 -13.61
CA GLN A 646 2.98 -29.07 -12.24
C GLN A 646 4.48 -28.78 -12.15
N GLU A 647 4.85 -27.82 -11.32
CA GLU A 647 6.24 -27.51 -10.98
C GLU A 647 6.46 -27.73 -9.49
N TRP A 648 7.70 -27.82 -9.04
CA TRP A 648 7.98 -28.06 -7.63
C TRP A 648 9.28 -27.41 -7.15
N LEU A 649 9.28 -27.10 -5.86
CA LEU A 649 10.47 -26.80 -5.06
C LEU A 649 10.67 -27.89 -4.01
N GLU A 650 11.91 -28.32 -3.81
CA GLU A 650 12.28 -29.36 -2.85
C GLU A 650 13.44 -28.88 -1.98
N PHE A 651 13.28 -29.04 -0.67
CA PHE A 651 14.24 -28.67 0.36
C PHE A 651 14.65 -29.96 1.06
N CYS A 652 15.95 -30.25 1.08
CA CYS A 652 16.53 -31.42 1.73
C CYS A 652 17.61 -31.00 2.70
N TRP A 653 17.72 -31.69 3.84
CA TRP A 653 18.78 -31.45 4.81
C TRP A 653 19.70 -32.65 4.97
N ALA A 654 20.97 -32.38 5.24
CA ALA A 654 21.94 -33.40 5.61
C ALA A 654 21.62 -34.09 6.97
N SER A 655 20.91 -33.38 7.85
CA SER A 655 20.43 -33.87 9.15
C SER A 655 18.95 -33.53 9.35
N PRO A 656 18.14 -34.40 9.99
CA PRO A 656 16.72 -34.13 10.21
C PRO A 656 16.48 -32.84 11.01
N LYS A 657 15.42 -32.10 10.67
CA LYS A 657 15.02 -30.85 11.31
C LYS A 657 13.63 -30.96 11.95
N ASN A 658 13.42 -30.29 13.07
CA ASN A 658 12.10 -30.08 13.64
C ASN A 658 11.50 -28.79 13.08
N LEU A 659 10.21 -28.81 12.79
CA LEU A 659 9.51 -27.75 12.09
C LEU A 659 8.16 -27.51 12.74
N ASP A 660 7.92 -26.26 13.15
CA ASP A 660 6.65 -25.81 13.74
C ASP A 660 5.74 -25.25 12.66
N GLU A 661 6.30 -24.39 11.79
CA GLU A 661 5.54 -23.65 10.80
C GLU A 661 6.31 -23.44 9.48
N ILE A 662 5.58 -23.41 8.36
CA ILE A 662 6.06 -23.05 7.03
C ILE A 662 5.25 -21.86 6.51
N HIS A 663 5.90 -20.81 6.03
CA HIS A 663 5.24 -19.72 5.31
C HIS A 663 5.67 -19.71 3.85
N LEU A 664 4.70 -19.53 2.95
CA LEU A 664 4.92 -19.38 1.51
C LEU A 664 4.48 -17.99 1.07
N VAL A 665 5.35 -17.29 0.33
CA VAL A 665 5.07 -15.96 -0.23
C VAL A 665 5.07 -16.04 -1.75
N PHE A 666 3.90 -15.80 -2.35
CA PHE A 666 3.67 -15.86 -3.79
C PHE A 666 3.64 -14.49 -4.45
N ASN A 667 3.75 -14.46 -5.78
CA ASN A 667 3.66 -13.20 -6.53
C ASN A 667 2.20 -12.78 -6.73
N SER A 668 1.80 -11.69 -6.07
CA SER A 668 0.48 -11.07 -6.23
C SER A 668 0.47 -9.85 -7.16
N GLN A 669 1.48 -9.69 -8.04
CA GLN A 669 1.65 -8.53 -8.92
C GLN A 669 1.69 -7.20 -8.15
N LEU A 670 2.79 -6.98 -7.41
CA LEU A 670 2.99 -5.80 -6.56
C LEU A 670 3.08 -4.46 -7.33
N ASP A 671 3.02 -4.48 -8.66
CA ASP A 671 2.97 -3.32 -9.54
C ASP A 671 1.55 -2.78 -9.81
N LEU A 672 0.52 -3.50 -9.34
CA LEU A 672 -0.87 -3.06 -9.36
C LEU A 672 -1.24 -2.36 -8.05
N GLU A 673 -2.05 -1.31 -8.12
CA GLU A 673 -2.71 -0.72 -6.94
C GLU A 673 -4.09 -1.35 -6.70
N HIS A 674 -4.79 -1.67 -7.79
CA HIS A 674 -6.19 -2.09 -7.84
C HIS A 674 -6.31 -3.42 -8.57
N PHE A 675 -7.29 -4.24 -8.15
CA PHE A 675 -7.59 -5.54 -8.74
C PHE A 675 -8.95 -5.51 -9.42
N ASP A 676 -8.97 -5.60 -10.74
CA ASP A 676 -10.21 -5.71 -11.52
C ASP A 676 -10.35 -7.08 -12.20
N ASP A 677 -9.24 -7.81 -12.33
CA ASP A 677 -9.11 -9.12 -12.97
C ASP A 677 -8.33 -10.06 -12.04
N PRO A 678 -8.44 -11.40 -12.23
CA PRO A 678 -7.64 -12.36 -11.49
C PRO A 678 -6.14 -12.06 -11.59
N ILE A 679 -5.42 -12.26 -10.48
CA ILE A 679 -3.98 -12.01 -10.41
C ILE A 679 -3.25 -13.22 -11.00
N GLU A 680 -3.02 -13.19 -12.30
CA GLU A 680 -2.52 -14.33 -13.10
C GLU A 680 -1.36 -15.14 -12.47
N PRO A 681 -0.26 -14.55 -11.95
CA PRO A 681 0.88 -15.31 -11.41
C PRO A 681 0.66 -15.81 -9.98
N LEU A 682 -0.44 -15.46 -9.33
CA LEU A 682 -0.71 -15.94 -7.98
C LEU A 682 -0.96 -17.44 -8.02
N ILE A 683 -0.26 -18.18 -7.16
CA ILE A 683 -0.42 -19.63 -7.02
C ILE A 683 -1.81 -19.92 -6.47
N GLN A 684 -2.61 -20.65 -7.22
CA GLN A 684 -3.99 -21.03 -6.86
C GLN A 684 -4.01 -22.34 -6.07
N ASP A 685 -3.32 -23.36 -6.58
CA ASP A 685 -3.34 -24.71 -6.01
C ASP A 685 -1.92 -25.20 -5.76
N TYR A 686 -1.66 -25.76 -4.58
CA TYR A 686 -0.37 -26.35 -4.24
C TYR A 686 -0.48 -27.41 -3.14
N ASP A 687 0.51 -28.29 -3.10
CA ASP A 687 0.64 -29.37 -2.12
C ASP A 687 2.00 -29.30 -1.43
N VAL A 688 2.03 -29.38 -0.10
CA VAL A 688 3.24 -29.45 0.70
C VAL A 688 3.36 -30.84 1.31
N THR A 689 4.39 -31.59 0.94
CA THR A 689 4.72 -32.91 1.48
C THR A 689 5.98 -32.82 2.35
N LEU A 690 5.88 -33.20 3.62
CA LEU A 690 7.01 -33.33 4.53
C LEU A 690 7.36 -34.81 4.68
N THR A 691 8.57 -35.21 4.32
CA THR A 691 9.07 -36.57 4.56
C THR A 691 9.91 -36.59 5.84
N LEU A 692 9.59 -37.51 6.74
CA LEU A 692 10.29 -37.71 8.01
C LEU A 692 11.43 -38.73 7.87
N GLU A 693 12.29 -38.81 8.87
CA GLU A 693 13.44 -39.75 8.89
C GLU A 693 13.03 -41.22 8.77
N ASP A 694 11.85 -41.59 9.30
CA ASP A 694 11.30 -42.95 9.19
C ASP A 694 10.60 -43.25 7.85
N GLY A 695 10.58 -42.27 6.94
CA GLY A 695 9.91 -42.35 5.63
C GLY A 695 8.43 -41.97 5.64
N THR A 696 7.85 -41.64 6.80
CA THR A 696 6.47 -41.15 6.90
C THR A 696 6.33 -39.82 6.16
N GLU A 697 5.21 -39.64 5.45
CA GLU A 697 4.87 -38.37 4.81
C GLU A 697 3.68 -37.68 5.50
N LYS A 698 3.80 -36.37 5.70
CA LYS A 698 2.70 -35.49 6.09
C LYS A 698 2.38 -34.57 4.92
N GLU A 699 1.09 -34.37 4.63
CA GLU A 699 0.66 -33.57 3.49
C GLU A 699 -0.25 -32.41 3.91
N ILE A 700 -0.09 -31.28 3.22
CA ILE A 700 -0.98 -30.12 3.27
C ILE A 700 -1.41 -29.83 1.84
N ASN A 701 -2.71 -29.85 1.58
CA ASN A 701 -3.28 -29.64 0.26
C ASN A 701 -4.10 -28.35 0.27
N ILE A 702 -3.71 -27.37 -0.55
CA ILE A 702 -4.38 -26.07 -0.63
C ILE A 702 -4.94 -25.88 -2.03
N ARG A 703 -6.22 -25.52 -2.10
CA ARG A 703 -6.93 -25.27 -3.35
C ARG A 703 -7.64 -23.92 -3.31
N GLY A 704 -7.60 -23.18 -4.41
CA GLY A 704 -8.24 -21.86 -4.52
C GLY A 704 -7.62 -20.80 -3.62
N ASN A 705 -6.31 -20.86 -3.38
CA ASN A 705 -5.58 -19.81 -2.67
C ASN A 705 -5.72 -18.47 -3.42
N TYR A 706 -6.08 -17.43 -2.69
CA TYR A 706 -6.13 -16.05 -3.18
C TYR A 706 -5.24 -15.11 -2.35
N LEU A 707 -4.41 -15.66 -1.44
CA LEU A 707 -3.52 -14.91 -0.56
C LEU A 707 -2.08 -14.94 -1.05
N THR A 708 -1.38 -13.82 -0.84
CA THR A 708 0.07 -13.67 -1.07
C THR A 708 0.89 -14.48 -0.06
N LEU A 709 0.57 -14.34 1.23
CA LEU A 709 1.26 -15.00 2.34
C LEU A 709 0.37 -16.13 2.87
N ASN A 710 0.85 -17.36 2.76
CA ASN A 710 0.18 -18.54 3.26
C ASN A 710 0.97 -19.12 4.42
N LYS A 711 0.32 -19.32 5.57
CA LYS A 711 0.94 -19.82 6.79
C LYS A 711 0.40 -21.21 7.12
N HIS A 712 1.30 -22.16 7.35
CA HIS A 712 0.96 -23.55 7.62
C HIS A 712 1.63 -24.03 8.90
N LYS A 713 0.81 -24.31 9.91
CA LYS A 713 1.27 -25.01 11.10
C LYS A 713 1.40 -26.50 10.81
N VAL A 714 2.56 -27.09 11.11
CA VAL A 714 2.90 -28.47 10.75
C VAL A 714 3.22 -29.36 11.94
N ASP A 715 3.78 -28.81 13.03
CA ASP A 715 4.17 -29.55 14.24
C ASP A 715 4.88 -30.90 13.90
N ALA A 716 5.93 -30.84 13.08
CA ALA A 716 6.64 -32.01 12.55
C ALA A 716 8.04 -32.16 13.15
N LYS A 717 8.45 -33.41 13.42
CA LYS A 717 9.77 -33.74 13.98
C LYS A 717 10.56 -34.59 13.01
N CYS A 718 11.88 -34.47 13.04
CA CYS A 718 12.80 -35.26 12.22
C CYS A 718 12.46 -35.20 10.72
N VAL A 719 12.11 -34.02 10.21
CA VAL A 719 11.85 -33.76 8.79
C VAL A 719 13.18 -33.79 8.04
N THR A 720 13.27 -34.63 7.00
CA THR A 720 14.45 -34.74 6.14
C THR A 720 14.26 -34.05 4.80
N ARG A 721 13.00 -33.92 4.35
CA ARG A 721 12.62 -33.30 3.08
C ARG A 721 11.29 -32.56 3.19
N ILE A 722 11.21 -31.41 2.54
CA ILE A 722 9.96 -30.72 2.22
C ILE A 722 9.87 -30.61 0.70
N ARG A 723 8.74 -31.02 0.14
CA ARG A 723 8.43 -30.85 -1.28
C ARG A 723 7.16 -30.03 -1.42
N ILE A 724 7.23 -28.97 -2.21
CA ILE A 724 6.10 -28.11 -2.53
C ILE A 724 5.81 -28.28 -4.01
N ASN A 725 4.66 -28.86 -4.36
CA ASN A 725 4.22 -29.00 -5.73
C ASN A 725 3.21 -27.89 -6.03
N PHE A 726 3.49 -27.05 -7.02
CA PHE A 726 2.61 -25.99 -7.50
C PHE A 726 1.79 -26.52 -8.68
N CYS A 727 0.47 -26.58 -8.48
CA CYS A 727 -0.44 -27.32 -9.34
C CYS A 727 -1.19 -26.41 -10.31
N ALA A 728 -1.51 -25.17 -9.91
CA ALA A 728 -2.21 -24.21 -10.75
C ALA A 728 -1.93 -22.76 -10.35
N THR A 729 -2.11 -21.86 -11.31
CA THR A 729 -2.13 -20.40 -11.16
C THR A 729 -3.45 -19.85 -11.71
N TYR A 730 -3.71 -18.56 -11.57
CA TYR A 730 -4.88 -17.90 -12.17
C TYR A 730 -4.72 -17.54 -13.66
N GLY A 731 -3.80 -18.19 -14.39
CA GLY A 731 -3.63 -18.03 -15.83
C GLY A 731 -2.18 -17.79 -16.27
N SER A 732 -1.26 -17.56 -15.34
CA SER A 732 0.17 -17.47 -15.66
C SER A 732 0.73 -18.84 -16.06
N PRO A 733 1.51 -18.95 -17.15
CA PRO A 733 2.24 -20.17 -17.50
C PRO A 733 3.53 -20.35 -16.68
N TYR A 734 3.71 -19.55 -15.62
CA TYR A 734 4.87 -19.53 -14.73
C TYR A 734 4.41 -19.63 -13.28
N HIS A 735 5.12 -20.43 -12.48
CA HIS A 735 4.96 -20.47 -11.04
C HIS A 735 6.01 -19.56 -10.39
N GLU A 736 5.56 -18.58 -9.60
CA GLU A 736 6.43 -17.55 -9.02
C GLU A 736 6.35 -17.55 -7.48
N VAL A 737 7.49 -17.78 -6.84
CA VAL A 737 7.62 -17.85 -5.38
C VAL A 737 8.69 -16.86 -4.94
N PHE A 738 8.32 -15.90 -4.10
CA PHE A 738 9.25 -14.94 -3.54
C PHE A 738 9.98 -15.49 -2.31
N ALA A 739 9.26 -16.17 -1.40
CA ALA A 739 9.89 -16.69 -0.20
C ALA A 739 9.26 -17.98 0.33
N VAL A 740 10.10 -18.81 0.94
CA VAL A 740 9.72 -19.94 1.79
C VAL A 740 10.39 -19.73 3.14
N LYS A 741 9.59 -19.50 4.18
CA LYS A 741 10.08 -19.24 5.54
C LYS A 741 9.81 -20.45 6.42
N LEU A 742 10.81 -20.85 7.20
CA LEU A 742 10.76 -22.06 8.03
C LEU A 742 10.99 -21.66 9.48
N PHE A 743 10.13 -22.15 10.38
CA PHE A 743 10.20 -21.83 11.81
C PHE A 743 10.36 -23.11 12.64
N ALA A 744 11.41 -23.14 13.46
CA ALA A 744 11.67 -24.24 14.38
C ALA A 744 10.82 -24.11 15.65
N PRO A 745 10.52 -25.21 16.35
CA PRO A 745 9.91 -25.15 17.68
C PRO A 745 10.74 -24.30 18.64
N LYS A 746 10.09 -23.54 19.53
CA LYS A 746 10.75 -22.60 20.46
C LYS A 746 11.84 -23.21 21.35
N ASN A 747 11.86 -24.53 21.57
CA ASN A 747 12.82 -25.22 22.43
C ASN A 747 14.04 -25.79 21.69
N ASP A 748 14.06 -25.70 20.36
CA ASP A 748 15.13 -26.27 19.50
C ASP A 748 16.06 -25.19 18.92
N LYS A 749 15.82 -23.91 19.27
CA LYS A 749 16.74 -22.77 19.06
C LYS A 749 17.61 -22.58 20.29
#